data_AF-A0A101JH17-F1
#
_entry.id   AF-A0A101JH17-F1
#
_cell.length_a   1.000
_cell.length_b   1.000
_cell.length_c   1.000
_cell.angle_alpha   90.00
_cell.angle_beta   90.00
_cell.angle_gamma   90.00
#
_symmetry.space_group_name_H-M   'P 1'
#
loop_
_entity.id
_entity.type
_entity.pdbx_description
1 polymer ?
#
loop_
_entity_poly.entity_id
_entity_poly.type
_entity_poly.pdbx_seq_one_letter_code
_entity_poly.pdbx_strand_id
1 'polypeptide(L)'
;MSAFERVMYALRDHGEHVIHRGGTARTRGICHDGDAPDTVSIGVGQDKRVLIHCHKCDGNADFLAALNLTESDLYDEPKAKNGSLGMVVKTWTYKRVDESVVQYVHKYVPKDFRPELPNGEKKHPPKEERVLLYLPEVHTQVQAAGVVTLCEGETDTDNAIKAGAVATTMPGGTGMGWQERYTDMLRGASEVRIVSDRDPDGGGLKHARKVAASLGRAGIPWRIYLPAAGKDLSDHLSTGATLNDLMEVRDDDEAPAEETAPETLDPENTSSEEYFQAAVERLLGQLLDTDGLDSIPPLEPLVGDLLALNTVARVVGPSGTFKSFVLLDMAGHIGTGTKWHGQYVKQGLVVYLVAEGEQGIRKRVRAWEQHHGMRMDNVRFLPRPVQAMSQEWDVLIAALIRIQPVLVIVDTQARVTLGVEENSNTEMGRVVDRFDQLQRATRACVAVVHHTGHVGEHGRGASAVKGTLQSELMVSRKGDKIPNTILTIKSGKQKDEDQDGDFQFGLKKISLDGEYKPDGRPVTSLVLVSLDVPQDGPRPAPEGSVEWIVQQLDKAHVPNSWGRDRILKQLAEMEIKAGKDKVQEVVKIRKARAENLPADLPYPSVTEPAPMSGAGQHESAGQTSPGQVAGGSGQGAENLPAPASSLGRGQVVHEGPVCAGCHGRLDAFFASHGHDRHPGC
;
A
#
# COMPACT_ATOMS: atom_id res chain seq x y z
N MET A 1 -22.58 9.26 -12.71
CA MET A 1 -23.66 9.35 -13.72
C MET A 1 -24.75 10.21 -13.13
N SER A 2 -25.11 11.30 -13.80
CA SER A 2 -26.20 12.19 -13.36
C SER A 2 -27.55 11.44 -13.40
N ALA A 3 -28.52 11.90 -12.62
CA ALA A 3 -29.88 11.39 -12.64
C ALA A 3 -30.48 11.45 -14.06
N PHE A 4 -30.17 12.51 -14.82
CA PHE A 4 -30.63 12.63 -16.21
C PHE A 4 -30.03 11.55 -17.10
N GLU A 5 -28.71 11.33 -17.04
CA GLU A 5 -28.05 10.25 -17.77
C GLU A 5 -28.58 8.87 -17.38
N ARG A 6 -28.93 8.66 -16.11
CA ARG A 6 -29.51 7.40 -15.61
C ARG A 6 -30.88 7.11 -16.23
N VAL A 7 -31.77 8.11 -16.27
CA VAL A 7 -33.08 7.99 -16.93
C VAL A 7 -32.92 7.75 -18.43
N MET A 8 -31.99 8.46 -19.08
CA MET A 8 -31.70 8.28 -20.51
C MET A 8 -31.11 6.89 -20.81
N TYR A 9 -30.27 6.35 -19.92
CA TYR A 9 -29.73 5.01 -20.02
C TYR A 9 -30.84 3.96 -19.88
N ALA A 10 -31.72 4.09 -18.88
CA ALA A 10 -32.84 3.17 -18.67
C ALA A 10 -33.79 3.12 -19.89
N LEU A 11 -34.07 4.28 -20.49
CA LEU A 11 -34.86 4.35 -21.73
C LEU A 11 -34.17 3.63 -22.90
N ARG A 12 -32.85 3.83 -23.06
CA ARG A 12 -32.09 3.14 -24.11
C ARG A 12 -32.07 1.63 -23.90
N ASP A 13 -31.89 1.18 -22.66
CA ASP A 13 -31.88 -0.23 -22.29
C ASP A 13 -33.25 -0.89 -22.54
N HIS A 14 -34.33 -0.15 -22.35
CA HIS A 14 -35.70 -0.55 -22.73
C HIS A 14 -36.00 -0.43 -24.23
N GLY A 15 -35.01 -0.06 -25.05
CA GLY A 15 -35.17 0.08 -26.51
C GLY A 15 -36.04 1.27 -26.94
N GLU A 16 -36.25 2.25 -26.05
CA GLU A 16 -37.10 3.40 -26.32
C GLU A 16 -36.38 4.47 -27.14
N HIS A 17 -37.07 4.99 -28.16
CA HIS A 17 -36.53 6.05 -29.00
C HIS A 17 -36.77 7.43 -28.36
N VAL A 18 -35.69 8.16 -28.08
CA VAL A 18 -35.76 9.46 -27.41
C VAL A 18 -35.42 10.61 -28.36
N ILE A 19 -36.28 11.63 -28.40
CA ILE A 19 -36.12 12.83 -29.23
C ILE A 19 -35.65 13.98 -28.33
N HIS A 20 -34.50 14.57 -28.66
CA HIS A 20 -33.95 15.72 -27.92
C HIS A 20 -34.41 17.05 -28.54
N ARG A 21 -34.99 17.95 -27.72
CA ARG A 21 -35.37 19.31 -28.11
C ARG A 21 -35.06 20.32 -27.00
N GLY A 22 -34.15 21.26 -27.26
CA GLY A 22 -33.95 22.46 -26.44
C GLY A 22 -33.67 22.21 -24.95
N GLY A 23 -32.85 21.21 -24.62
CA GLY A 23 -32.53 20.86 -23.22
C GLY A 23 -33.55 19.94 -22.53
N THR A 24 -34.57 19.48 -23.26
CA THR A 24 -35.52 18.45 -22.81
C THR A 24 -35.50 17.25 -23.75
N ALA A 25 -35.74 16.06 -23.21
CA ALA A 25 -35.93 14.80 -23.92
C ALA A 25 -37.42 14.46 -24.00
N ARG A 26 -37.84 13.85 -25.10
CA ARG A 26 -39.22 13.43 -25.36
C ARG A 26 -39.24 11.96 -25.76
N THR A 27 -40.19 11.20 -25.23
CA THR A 27 -40.39 9.79 -25.59
C THR A 27 -41.88 9.45 -25.53
N ARG A 28 -42.26 8.29 -26.07
CA ARG A 28 -43.60 7.75 -25.88
C ARG A 28 -43.83 7.40 -24.41
N GLY A 29 -45.08 7.46 -24.00
CA GLY A 29 -45.47 7.11 -22.64
C GLY A 29 -45.53 5.61 -22.46
N ILE A 30 -44.40 5.02 -22.08
CA ILE A 30 -44.27 3.61 -21.64
C ILE A 30 -45.08 3.28 -20.37
N CYS A 31 -45.54 4.31 -19.64
CA CYS A 31 -46.48 4.17 -18.54
C CYS A 31 -47.91 3.89 -18.99
N HIS A 32 -48.18 3.94 -20.30
CA HIS A 32 -49.46 3.59 -20.91
C HIS A 32 -49.19 2.93 -22.27
N ASP A 33 -50.21 2.57 -23.04
CA ASP A 33 -50.03 1.88 -24.34
C ASP A 33 -49.44 2.78 -25.47
N GLY A 34 -48.81 3.90 -25.12
CA GLY A 34 -47.79 4.56 -25.95
C GLY A 34 -48.15 4.96 -27.39
N ASP A 35 -49.36 5.47 -27.67
CA ASP A 35 -49.83 5.73 -29.05
C ASP A 35 -49.05 6.81 -29.85
N ALA A 36 -48.20 7.63 -29.22
CA ALA A 36 -47.46 8.71 -29.87
C ALA A 36 -46.06 8.95 -29.26
N PRO A 37 -45.04 9.31 -30.07
CA PRO A 37 -43.63 9.32 -29.69
C PRO A 37 -43.19 10.46 -28.75
N ASP A 38 -44.07 11.40 -28.38
CA ASP A 38 -43.73 12.61 -27.62
C ASP A 38 -44.64 12.90 -26.42
N THR A 39 -45.38 11.89 -25.95
CA THR A 39 -46.35 12.03 -24.85
C THR A 39 -45.70 12.21 -23.47
N VAL A 40 -44.41 11.92 -23.31
CA VAL A 40 -43.66 12.17 -22.07
C VAL A 40 -42.52 13.15 -22.30
N SER A 41 -42.42 14.15 -21.43
CA SER A 41 -41.33 15.13 -21.37
C SER A 41 -40.42 14.87 -20.19
N ILE A 42 -39.12 14.88 -20.43
CA ILE A 42 -38.07 14.67 -19.44
C ILE A 42 -37.11 15.87 -19.51
N GLY A 43 -36.90 16.55 -18.39
CA GLY A 43 -36.01 17.70 -18.31
C GLY A 43 -35.31 17.77 -16.97
N VAL A 44 -34.40 18.72 -16.79
CA VAL A 44 -33.74 18.98 -15.51
C VAL A 44 -34.29 20.28 -14.94
N GLY A 45 -34.83 20.22 -13.72
CA GLY A 45 -35.33 21.37 -12.98
C GLY A 45 -34.20 22.29 -12.49
N GLN A 46 -34.56 23.50 -12.04
CA GLN A 46 -33.59 24.47 -11.50
C GLN A 46 -32.86 23.96 -10.23
N ASP A 47 -33.46 23.02 -9.52
CA ASP A 47 -32.94 22.30 -8.36
C ASP A 47 -32.10 21.06 -8.73
N LYS A 48 -31.70 20.93 -10.01
CA LYS A 48 -30.92 19.81 -10.57
C LYS A 48 -31.61 18.43 -10.53
N ARG A 49 -32.88 18.34 -10.14
CA ARG A 49 -33.65 17.08 -10.21
C ARG A 49 -34.16 16.84 -11.62
N VAL A 50 -34.29 15.58 -12.00
CA VAL A 50 -34.97 15.22 -13.25
C VAL A 50 -36.48 15.34 -13.06
N LEU A 51 -37.13 16.09 -13.94
CA LEU A 51 -38.57 16.27 -14.00
C LEU A 51 -39.13 15.42 -15.14
N ILE A 52 -40.08 14.55 -14.81
CA ILE A 52 -40.79 13.72 -15.78
C ILE A 52 -42.25 14.12 -15.76
N HIS A 53 -42.80 14.44 -16.93
CA HIS A 53 -44.20 14.80 -17.10
C HIS A 53 -44.80 14.01 -18.24
N CYS A 54 -45.78 13.15 -17.93
CA CYS A 54 -46.61 12.48 -18.92
C CYS A 54 -47.88 13.31 -19.16
N HIS A 55 -48.23 13.59 -20.41
CA HIS A 55 -49.45 14.35 -20.74
C HIS A 55 -50.75 13.55 -20.54
N LYS A 56 -50.67 12.25 -20.24
CA LYS A 56 -51.82 11.35 -20.06
C LYS A 56 -51.94 10.73 -18.67
N CYS A 57 -50.87 10.72 -17.87
CA CYS A 57 -50.87 10.13 -16.52
C CYS A 57 -50.76 11.23 -15.47
N ASP A 58 -51.29 10.98 -14.27
CA ASP A 58 -51.13 11.88 -13.14
C ASP A 58 -49.84 11.54 -12.39
N GLY A 59 -48.79 12.34 -12.60
CA GLY A 59 -47.47 12.14 -12.01
C GLY A 59 -46.51 11.29 -12.85
N ASN A 60 -45.41 10.85 -12.21
CA ASN A 60 -44.31 10.13 -12.85
C ASN A 60 -44.14 8.67 -12.37
N ALA A 61 -44.91 8.25 -11.36
CA ALA A 61 -44.72 6.96 -10.69
C ALA A 61 -44.81 5.76 -11.65
N ASP A 62 -45.84 5.71 -12.49
CA ASP A 62 -46.01 4.62 -13.46
C ASP A 62 -44.92 4.61 -14.54
N PHE A 63 -44.41 5.79 -14.90
CA PHE A 63 -43.33 5.91 -15.89
C PHE A 63 -42.00 5.44 -15.31
N LEU A 64 -41.73 5.78 -14.05
CA LEU A 64 -40.55 5.30 -13.32
C LEU A 64 -40.64 3.78 -13.11
N ALA A 65 -41.80 3.27 -12.70
CA ALA A 65 -42.04 1.84 -12.53
C ALA A 65 -41.81 1.06 -13.83
N ALA A 66 -42.28 1.58 -14.97
CA ALA A 66 -42.05 0.97 -16.28
C ALA A 66 -40.56 0.88 -16.67
N LEU A 67 -39.69 1.71 -16.07
CA LEU A 67 -38.23 1.69 -16.28
C LEU A 67 -37.46 1.03 -15.13
N ASN A 68 -38.15 0.45 -14.14
CA ASN A 68 -37.56 0.00 -12.88
C ASN A 68 -36.74 1.10 -12.14
N LEU A 69 -37.21 2.35 -12.21
CA LEU A 69 -36.65 3.49 -11.48
C LEU A 69 -37.58 3.92 -10.34
N THR A 70 -37.03 4.67 -9.39
CA THR A 70 -37.77 5.27 -8.27
C THR A 70 -37.64 6.78 -8.28
N GLU A 71 -38.44 7.51 -7.49
CA GLU A 71 -38.28 8.98 -7.37
C GLU A 71 -36.88 9.37 -6.88
N SER A 72 -36.21 8.51 -6.10
CA SER A 72 -34.85 8.77 -5.63
C SER A 72 -33.82 8.79 -6.76
N ASP A 73 -34.11 8.12 -7.88
CA ASP A 73 -33.24 8.08 -9.06
C ASP A 73 -33.27 9.38 -9.88
N LEU A 74 -34.21 10.27 -9.57
CA LEU A 74 -34.31 11.60 -10.16
C LEU A 74 -33.39 12.63 -9.51
N TYR A 75 -32.59 12.24 -8.52
CA TYR A 75 -31.62 13.08 -7.82
C TYR A 75 -30.18 12.58 -8.04
N ASP A 76 -29.24 13.51 -8.25
CA ASP A 76 -27.82 13.19 -8.41
C ASP A 76 -27.21 12.60 -7.14
N GLU A 77 -27.69 13.02 -5.96
CA GLU A 77 -27.35 12.47 -4.65
C GLU A 77 -28.56 11.70 -4.07
N PRO A 78 -28.48 10.38 -3.84
CA PRO A 78 -29.64 9.59 -3.42
C PRO A 78 -30.08 9.90 -1.98
N LYS A 79 -31.39 10.09 -1.74
CA LYS A 79 -31.98 10.13 -0.38
C LYS A 79 -31.75 8.80 0.36
N ALA A 80 -31.58 8.88 1.69
CA ALA A 80 -31.37 7.73 2.56
C ALA A 80 -32.50 6.68 2.43
N LYS A 81 -32.11 5.41 2.28
CA LYS A 81 -33.00 4.27 1.99
C LYS A 81 -33.91 3.93 3.18
N ASN A 82 -35.22 3.93 2.95
CA ASN A 82 -36.19 3.17 3.71
C ASN A 82 -37.17 2.45 2.76
N GLY A 83 -37.01 1.12 2.67
CA GLY A 83 -38.10 0.14 2.67
C GLY A 83 -39.04 0.02 1.45
N SER A 84 -38.61 -0.67 0.40
CA SER A 84 -39.36 -1.82 -0.14
C SER A 84 -38.37 -2.83 -0.75
N LEU A 85 -38.40 -4.08 -0.29
CA LEU A 85 -37.70 -5.18 -0.96
C LEU A 85 -38.42 -5.37 -2.30
N GLY A 86 -37.71 -5.35 -3.43
CA GLY A 86 -38.35 -5.48 -4.74
C GLY A 86 -38.93 -6.88 -5.01
N MET A 87 -39.02 -7.30 -6.27
CA MET A 87 -39.61 -8.60 -6.60
C MET A 87 -38.63 -9.75 -6.34
N VAL A 88 -39.11 -10.86 -5.78
CA VAL A 88 -38.35 -12.13 -5.71
C VAL A 88 -38.22 -12.69 -7.13
N VAL A 89 -36.99 -12.85 -7.60
CA VAL A 89 -36.68 -13.39 -8.93
C VAL A 89 -36.22 -14.84 -8.90
N LYS A 90 -35.79 -15.34 -7.73
CA LYS A 90 -35.38 -16.73 -7.54
C LYS A 90 -35.42 -17.13 -6.07
N THR A 91 -35.72 -18.40 -5.83
CA THR A 91 -35.68 -19.01 -4.50
C THR A 91 -34.87 -20.29 -4.56
N TRP A 92 -33.88 -20.42 -3.69
CA TRP A 92 -33.16 -21.67 -3.44
C TRP A 92 -33.64 -22.33 -2.17
N THR A 93 -33.78 -23.66 -2.20
CA THR A 93 -34.25 -24.46 -1.06
C THR A 93 -33.10 -25.29 -0.52
N TYR A 94 -32.70 -25.02 0.72
CA TYR A 94 -31.70 -25.79 1.43
C TYR A 94 -32.37 -26.96 2.13
N LYS A 95 -31.96 -28.19 1.80
CA LYS A 95 -32.53 -29.44 2.32
C LYS A 95 -31.49 -30.26 3.06
N ARG A 96 -31.92 -31.05 4.05
CA ARG A 96 -31.11 -32.13 4.62
C ARG A 96 -31.10 -33.34 3.68
N VAL A 97 -30.27 -34.34 3.99
CA VAL A 97 -30.17 -35.59 3.21
C VAL A 97 -31.51 -36.35 3.13
N ASP A 98 -32.36 -36.25 4.16
CA ASP A 98 -33.71 -36.83 4.19
C ASP A 98 -34.76 -35.98 3.43
N GLU A 99 -34.30 -35.00 2.65
CA GLU A 99 -35.08 -34.02 1.90
C GLU A 99 -35.89 -33.02 2.75
N SER A 100 -35.79 -33.07 4.08
CA SER A 100 -36.44 -32.08 4.94
C SER A 100 -35.89 -30.67 4.70
N VAL A 101 -36.79 -29.69 4.59
CA VAL A 101 -36.42 -28.30 4.28
C VAL A 101 -35.89 -27.60 5.53
N VAL A 102 -34.71 -26.97 5.39
CA VAL A 102 -34.02 -26.23 6.45
C VAL A 102 -34.27 -24.72 6.33
N GLN A 103 -34.12 -24.17 5.13
CA GLN A 103 -34.36 -22.75 4.85
C GLN A 103 -34.57 -22.53 3.34
N TYR A 104 -35.12 -21.38 3.00
CA TYR A 104 -35.15 -20.79 1.68
C TYR A 104 -34.21 -19.59 1.62
N VAL A 105 -33.65 -19.30 0.44
CA VAL A 105 -32.95 -18.05 0.16
C VAL A 105 -33.58 -17.40 -1.06
N HIS A 106 -34.14 -16.20 -0.87
CA HIS A 106 -34.82 -15.43 -1.90
C HIS A 106 -33.91 -14.34 -2.46
N LYS A 107 -33.75 -14.30 -3.78
CA LYS A 107 -33.08 -13.21 -4.50
C LYS A 107 -34.10 -12.17 -4.92
N TYR A 108 -33.88 -10.94 -4.51
CA TYR A 108 -34.67 -9.75 -4.83
C TYR A 108 -33.94 -8.87 -5.86
N VAL A 109 -34.68 -8.05 -6.59
CA VAL A 109 -34.13 -6.98 -7.45
C VAL A 109 -34.43 -5.61 -6.83
N PRO A 110 -33.46 -4.67 -6.74
CA PRO A 110 -32.06 -4.81 -7.15
C PRO A 110 -31.19 -5.57 -6.11
N LYS A 111 -30.71 -6.76 -6.53
CA LYS A 111 -29.76 -7.72 -5.93
C LYS A 111 -29.63 -7.69 -4.39
N ASP A 112 -30.69 -8.11 -3.69
CA ASP A 112 -30.67 -8.40 -2.25
C ASP A 112 -31.03 -9.88 -2.00
N PHE A 113 -30.40 -10.55 -1.03
CA PHE A 113 -30.65 -11.95 -0.71
C PHE A 113 -31.23 -12.04 0.70
N ARG A 114 -32.39 -12.68 0.86
CA ARG A 114 -33.01 -12.85 2.18
C ARG A 114 -33.25 -14.33 2.49
N PRO A 115 -32.74 -14.83 3.62
CA PRO A 115 -33.11 -16.14 4.11
C PRO A 115 -34.52 -16.13 4.69
N GLU A 116 -35.22 -17.25 4.56
CA GLU A 116 -36.54 -17.49 5.15
C GLU A 116 -36.61 -18.92 5.68
N LEU A 117 -37.07 -19.10 6.91
CA LEU A 117 -37.31 -20.41 7.51
C LEU A 117 -38.63 -21.02 7.02
N PRO A 118 -38.83 -22.35 7.12
CA PRO A 118 -40.10 -22.99 6.75
C PRO A 118 -41.35 -22.45 7.46
N ASN A 119 -41.17 -21.80 8.62
CA ASN A 119 -42.24 -21.14 9.37
C ASN A 119 -42.52 -19.70 8.90
N GLY A 120 -41.84 -19.19 7.87
CA GLY A 120 -41.97 -17.85 7.31
C GLY A 120 -41.09 -16.78 7.96
N GLU A 121 -40.25 -17.12 8.94
CA GLU A 121 -39.36 -16.15 9.58
C GLU A 121 -38.18 -15.78 8.69
N LYS A 122 -37.96 -14.47 8.47
CA LYS A 122 -36.89 -13.94 7.60
C LYS A 122 -35.52 -13.90 8.26
N LYS A 123 -34.96 -15.06 8.55
CA LYS A 123 -33.63 -15.23 9.17
C LYS A 123 -32.98 -16.54 8.73
N HIS A 124 -31.68 -16.66 8.94
CA HIS A 124 -31.00 -17.96 8.84
C HIS A 124 -31.38 -18.86 10.02
N PRO A 125 -31.36 -20.19 9.84
CA PRO A 125 -31.46 -21.12 10.96
C PRO A 125 -30.24 -21.00 11.87
N PRO A 126 -30.33 -21.54 13.10
CA PRO A 126 -29.18 -21.71 13.97
C PRO A 126 -27.99 -22.34 13.23
N LYS A 127 -26.76 -21.97 13.60
CA LYS A 127 -25.55 -22.38 12.85
C LYS A 127 -25.46 -23.92 12.76
N GLU A 128 -25.82 -24.60 13.84
CA GLU A 128 -25.92 -26.05 14.02
C GLU A 128 -27.00 -26.73 13.16
N GLU A 129 -27.89 -25.98 12.51
CA GLU A 129 -28.91 -26.50 11.62
C GLU A 129 -28.63 -26.24 10.14
N ARG A 130 -27.71 -25.33 9.81
CA ARG A 130 -27.40 -24.94 8.42
C ARG A 130 -26.89 -26.10 7.60
N VAL A 131 -27.21 -26.11 6.31
CA VAL A 131 -26.75 -27.15 5.38
C VAL A 131 -26.19 -26.50 4.12
N LEU A 132 -25.42 -27.25 3.35
CA LEU A 132 -24.97 -26.86 2.02
C LEU A 132 -26.16 -26.86 1.03
N LEU A 133 -26.11 -26.03 0.00
CA LEU A 133 -27.10 -26.05 -1.08
C LEU A 133 -26.97 -27.35 -1.88
N TYR A 134 -28.08 -27.97 -2.30
CA TYR A 134 -28.09 -29.28 -2.97
C TYR A 134 -27.41 -30.42 -2.17
N LEU A 135 -27.52 -30.37 -0.84
CA LEU A 135 -26.92 -31.40 0.03
C LEU A 135 -27.36 -32.84 -0.29
N PRO A 136 -28.62 -33.17 -0.66
CA PRO A 136 -28.97 -34.53 -1.06
C PRO A 136 -28.16 -35.06 -2.25
N GLU A 137 -27.99 -34.23 -3.28
CA GLU A 137 -27.22 -34.54 -4.48
C GLU A 137 -25.72 -34.63 -4.17
N VAL A 138 -25.20 -33.69 -3.36
CA VAL A 138 -23.81 -33.73 -2.87
C VAL A 138 -23.57 -35.00 -2.05
N HIS A 139 -24.50 -35.38 -1.17
CA HIS A 139 -24.39 -36.57 -0.34
C HIS A 139 -24.29 -37.83 -1.22
N THR A 140 -25.12 -37.93 -2.26
CA THR A 140 -25.06 -39.02 -3.24
C THR A 140 -23.70 -39.06 -3.94
N GLN A 141 -23.17 -37.90 -4.34
CA GLN A 141 -21.87 -37.79 -5.00
C GLN A 141 -20.70 -38.20 -4.09
N VAL A 142 -20.69 -37.78 -2.83
CA VAL A 142 -19.61 -38.16 -1.90
C VAL A 142 -19.67 -39.63 -1.50
N GLN A 143 -20.87 -40.24 -1.41
CA GLN A 143 -21.00 -41.69 -1.22
C GLN A 143 -20.45 -42.49 -2.41
N ALA A 144 -20.49 -41.92 -3.61
CA ALA A 144 -19.90 -42.50 -4.81
C ALA A 144 -18.40 -42.17 -4.98
N ALA A 145 -17.77 -41.53 -4.00
CA ALA A 145 -16.41 -40.98 -4.09
C ALA A 145 -16.21 -40.10 -5.33
N GLY A 146 -17.22 -39.30 -5.67
CA GLY A 146 -17.20 -38.38 -6.80
C GLY A 146 -16.59 -37.02 -6.47
N VAL A 147 -16.36 -36.23 -7.52
CA VAL A 147 -15.87 -34.84 -7.42
C VAL A 147 -17.03 -33.91 -7.11
N VAL A 148 -16.83 -32.96 -6.18
CA VAL A 148 -17.81 -31.92 -5.83
C VAL A 148 -17.23 -30.54 -6.14
N THR A 149 -18.00 -29.68 -6.80
CA THR A 149 -17.62 -28.28 -7.08
C THR A 149 -18.23 -27.34 -6.05
N LEU A 150 -17.41 -26.57 -5.34
CA LEU A 150 -17.86 -25.59 -4.36
C LEU A 150 -17.76 -24.19 -4.95
N CYS A 151 -18.88 -23.51 -5.12
CA CYS A 151 -18.96 -22.14 -5.65
C CYS A 151 -19.16 -21.12 -4.53
N GLU A 152 -18.79 -19.86 -4.79
CA GLU A 152 -18.94 -18.76 -3.82
C GLU A 152 -20.41 -18.44 -3.48
N GLY A 153 -21.34 -18.56 -4.45
CA GLY A 153 -22.76 -18.25 -4.25
C GLY A 153 -23.74 -19.14 -5.01
N GLU A 154 -25.03 -18.95 -4.75
CA GLU A 154 -26.09 -19.84 -5.26
C GLU A 154 -26.31 -19.70 -6.76
N THR A 155 -26.05 -18.53 -7.34
CA THR A 155 -26.21 -18.35 -8.81
C THR A 155 -25.12 -19.12 -9.57
N ASP A 156 -23.88 -19.05 -9.11
CA ASP A 156 -22.75 -19.78 -9.68
C ASP A 156 -22.92 -21.29 -9.53
N THR A 157 -23.47 -21.72 -8.39
CA THR A 157 -23.79 -23.14 -8.13
C THR A 157 -24.73 -23.70 -9.19
N ASP A 158 -25.84 -23.01 -9.47
CA ASP A 158 -26.78 -23.43 -10.52
C ASP A 158 -26.13 -23.46 -11.91
N ASN A 159 -25.26 -22.50 -12.21
CA ASN A 159 -24.58 -22.44 -13.51
C ASN A 159 -23.52 -23.55 -13.65
N ALA A 160 -22.82 -23.91 -12.56
CA ALA A 160 -21.94 -25.07 -12.51
C ALA A 160 -22.72 -26.38 -12.74
N ILE A 161 -23.91 -26.52 -12.14
CA ILE A 161 -24.79 -27.68 -12.35
C ILE A 161 -25.24 -27.78 -13.81
N LYS A 162 -25.66 -26.66 -14.41
CA LYS A 162 -26.00 -26.61 -15.84
C LYS A 162 -24.82 -26.96 -16.75
N ALA A 163 -23.60 -26.64 -16.31
CA ALA A 163 -22.36 -27.01 -17.00
C ALA A 163 -21.93 -28.47 -16.73
N GLY A 164 -22.71 -29.26 -15.98
CA GLY A 164 -22.52 -30.70 -15.78
C GLY A 164 -21.78 -31.09 -14.50
N ALA A 165 -21.53 -30.16 -13.57
CA ALA A 165 -20.92 -30.48 -12.28
C ALA A 165 -21.97 -30.87 -11.22
N VAL A 166 -21.58 -31.70 -10.25
CA VAL A 166 -22.26 -31.72 -8.95
C VAL A 166 -21.69 -30.56 -8.14
N ALA A 167 -22.49 -29.51 -7.93
CA ALA A 167 -22.03 -28.29 -7.30
C ALA A 167 -22.84 -27.88 -6.07
N THR A 168 -22.20 -27.12 -5.19
CA THR A 168 -22.78 -26.65 -3.94
C THR A 168 -22.22 -25.29 -3.52
N THR A 169 -22.86 -24.66 -2.53
CA THR A 169 -22.38 -23.46 -1.83
C THR A 169 -22.91 -23.42 -0.40
N MET A 170 -22.29 -22.57 0.44
CA MET A 170 -22.75 -22.30 1.80
C MET A 170 -23.77 -21.15 1.82
N PRO A 171 -24.75 -21.18 2.74
CA PRO A 171 -25.72 -20.10 2.84
C PRO A 171 -25.07 -18.78 3.28
N GLY A 172 -25.41 -17.70 2.56
CA GLY A 172 -24.94 -16.34 2.85
C GLY A 172 -23.51 -16.03 2.40
N GLY A 173 -22.88 -16.93 1.64
CA GLY A 173 -21.58 -16.70 0.99
C GLY A 173 -20.43 -16.37 1.95
N THR A 174 -19.37 -15.76 1.42
CA THR A 174 -18.10 -15.53 2.13
C THR A 174 -18.23 -14.73 3.44
N GLY A 175 -19.25 -13.86 3.53
CA GLY A 175 -19.51 -13.00 4.70
C GLY A 175 -20.02 -13.72 5.95
N MET A 176 -20.51 -14.96 5.83
CA MET A 176 -20.99 -15.74 6.99
C MET A 176 -19.94 -16.69 7.59
N GLY A 177 -18.77 -16.82 6.94
CA GLY A 177 -17.70 -17.71 7.37
C GLY A 177 -17.98 -19.21 7.14
N TRP A 178 -16.94 -19.95 6.74
CA TRP A 178 -17.01 -21.40 6.60
C TRP A 178 -17.11 -22.07 7.97
N GLN A 179 -17.89 -23.16 8.07
CA GLN A 179 -18.11 -23.91 9.30
C GLN A 179 -17.68 -25.37 9.10
N GLU A 180 -17.10 -25.99 10.12
CA GLU A 180 -16.58 -27.38 10.01
C GLU A 180 -17.66 -28.40 9.66
N ARG A 181 -18.91 -28.14 10.03
CA ARG A 181 -20.06 -28.97 9.59
C ARG A 181 -20.19 -29.10 8.07
N TYR A 182 -19.78 -28.07 7.32
CA TYR A 182 -19.82 -28.10 5.85
C TYR A 182 -18.69 -28.99 5.32
N THR A 183 -17.52 -28.94 5.96
CA THR A 183 -16.41 -29.88 5.73
C THR A 183 -16.87 -31.32 5.98
N ASP A 184 -17.60 -31.57 7.07
CA ASP A 184 -18.12 -32.90 7.40
C ASP A 184 -19.11 -33.42 6.36
N MET A 185 -19.96 -32.55 5.81
CA MET A 185 -20.89 -32.89 4.72
C MET A 185 -20.20 -33.28 3.41
N LEU A 186 -18.92 -32.91 3.24
CA LEU A 186 -18.11 -33.22 2.06
C LEU A 186 -17.17 -34.42 2.27
N ARG A 187 -17.15 -35.03 3.47
CA ARG A 187 -16.33 -36.22 3.72
C ARG A 187 -16.75 -37.36 2.79
N GLY A 188 -15.75 -37.94 2.13
CA GLY A 188 -15.94 -38.99 1.12
C GLY A 188 -15.82 -38.49 -0.32
N ALA A 189 -15.82 -37.18 -0.57
CA ALA A 189 -15.48 -36.64 -1.90
C ALA A 189 -14.08 -37.08 -2.32
N SER A 190 -13.92 -37.49 -3.59
CA SER A 190 -12.57 -37.77 -4.14
C SER A 190 -11.76 -36.50 -4.40
N GLU A 191 -12.45 -35.40 -4.69
CA GLU A 191 -11.87 -34.06 -4.80
C GLU A 191 -12.96 -33.01 -4.59
N VAL A 192 -12.64 -31.93 -3.89
CA VAL A 192 -13.46 -30.72 -3.82
C VAL A 192 -12.79 -29.60 -4.64
N ARG A 193 -13.47 -29.17 -5.71
CA ARG A 193 -13.03 -28.07 -6.58
C ARG A 193 -13.62 -26.75 -6.10
N ILE A 194 -12.81 -25.92 -5.46
CA ILE A 194 -13.24 -24.64 -4.92
C ILE A 194 -13.10 -23.58 -6.03
N VAL A 195 -14.21 -23.01 -6.49
CA VAL A 195 -14.23 -21.94 -7.49
C VAL A 195 -14.45 -20.62 -6.76
N SER A 196 -13.43 -19.77 -6.76
CA SER A 196 -13.41 -18.48 -6.08
C SER A 196 -13.75 -17.33 -7.03
N ASP A 197 -14.43 -16.30 -6.56
CA ASP A 197 -14.54 -15.05 -7.30
C ASP A 197 -13.17 -14.39 -7.47
N ARG A 198 -13.01 -13.67 -8.58
CA ARG A 198 -11.86 -12.85 -8.91
C ARG A 198 -12.09 -11.42 -8.43
N ASP A 199 -11.85 -11.20 -7.14
CA ASP A 199 -11.94 -9.87 -6.53
C ASP A 199 -10.63 -9.08 -6.61
N PRO A 200 -10.67 -7.76 -6.89
CA PRO A 200 -9.48 -6.90 -6.89
C PRO A 200 -8.71 -6.90 -5.56
N ASP A 201 -9.42 -7.05 -4.43
CA ASP A 201 -8.84 -7.07 -3.08
C ASP A 201 -8.41 -8.48 -2.62
N GLY A 202 -8.60 -9.51 -3.46
CA GLY A 202 -8.30 -10.91 -3.16
C GLY A 202 -9.20 -11.54 -2.09
N GLY A 203 -10.39 -10.95 -1.84
CA GLY A 203 -11.36 -11.41 -0.83
C GLY A 203 -11.83 -12.85 -1.05
N GLY A 204 -12.34 -13.16 -2.23
CA GLY A 204 -12.73 -14.53 -2.62
C GLY A 204 -11.60 -15.54 -2.41
N LEU A 205 -10.38 -15.25 -2.88
CA LEU A 205 -9.25 -16.18 -2.77
C LEU A 205 -8.84 -16.44 -1.31
N LYS A 206 -8.90 -15.42 -0.45
CA LYS A 206 -8.69 -15.59 1.00
C LYS A 206 -9.74 -16.51 1.61
N HIS A 207 -11.00 -16.38 1.21
CA HIS A 207 -12.05 -17.29 1.67
C HIS A 207 -11.83 -18.72 1.16
N ALA A 208 -11.53 -18.90 -0.14
CA ALA A 208 -11.25 -20.20 -0.74
C ALA A 208 -10.09 -20.93 -0.04
N ARG A 209 -9.02 -20.22 0.32
CA ARG A 209 -7.90 -20.79 1.10
C ARG A 209 -8.30 -21.22 2.51
N LYS A 210 -9.21 -20.49 3.18
CA LYS A 210 -9.76 -20.92 4.48
C LYS A 210 -10.55 -22.21 4.36
N VAL A 211 -11.37 -22.34 3.32
CA VAL A 211 -12.10 -23.58 3.04
C VAL A 211 -11.14 -24.73 2.72
N ALA A 212 -10.13 -24.48 1.89
CA ALA A 212 -9.08 -25.45 1.57
C ALA A 212 -8.34 -25.94 2.82
N ALA A 213 -8.03 -25.05 3.77
CA ALA A 213 -7.42 -25.44 5.04
C ALA A 213 -8.33 -26.37 5.86
N SER A 214 -9.63 -26.08 5.98
CA SER A 214 -10.59 -26.97 6.65
C SER A 214 -10.70 -28.34 5.97
N LEU A 215 -10.78 -28.37 4.63
CA LEU A 215 -10.82 -29.62 3.86
C LEU A 215 -9.52 -30.43 4.02
N GLY A 216 -8.37 -29.75 4.00
CA GLY A 216 -7.06 -30.35 4.22
C GLY A 216 -6.93 -31.00 5.61
N ARG A 217 -7.38 -30.31 6.68
CA ARG A 217 -7.44 -30.89 8.03
C ARG A 217 -8.35 -32.11 8.11
N ALA A 218 -9.43 -32.13 7.33
CA ALA A 218 -10.34 -33.27 7.25
C ALA A 218 -9.84 -34.41 6.35
N GLY A 219 -8.69 -34.24 5.68
CA GLY A 219 -8.13 -35.22 4.75
C GLY A 219 -8.89 -35.33 3.42
N ILE A 220 -9.68 -34.33 3.06
CA ILE A 220 -10.44 -34.29 1.81
C ILE A 220 -9.57 -33.64 0.73
N PRO A 221 -9.28 -34.32 -0.40
CA PRO A 221 -8.51 -33.71 -1.48
C PRO A 221 -9.21 -32.48 -2.05
N TRP A 222 -8.48 -31.42 -2.34
CA TRP A 222 -9.04 -30.16 -2.82
C TRP A 222 -8.15 -29.50 -3.86
N ARG A 223 -8.76 -28.64 -4.69
CA ARG A 223 -8.08 -27.71 -5.61
C ARG A 223 -8.80 -26.38 -5.65
N ILE A 224 -8.07 -25.29 -5.80
CA ILE A 224 -8.63 -23.93 -5.94
C ILE A 224 -8.55 -23.48 -7.39
N TYR A 225 -9.63 -22.91 -7.89
CA TYR A 225 -9.77 -22.41 -9.24
C TYR A 225 -10.29 -20.96 -9.25
N LEU A 226 -9.85 -20.20 -10.25
CA LEU A 226 -10.36 -18.87 -10.59
C LEU A 226 -10.98 -18.86 -12.00
N PRO A 227 -12.00 -18.03 -12.24
CA PRO A 227 -12.45 -17.64 -13.58
C PRO A 227 -11.28 -17.20 -14.46
N ALA A 228 -11.18 -17.76 -15.68
CA ALA A 228 -10.20 -17.32 -16.65
C ALA A 228 -10.54 -15.92 -17.20
N ALA A 229 -11.84 -15.64 -17.32
CA ALA A 229 -12.39 -14.34 -17.70
C ALA A 229 -13.64 -14.05 -16.87
N GLY A 230 -13.90 -12.76 -16.62
CA GLY A 230 -15.03 -12.33 -15.79
C GLY A 230 -14.71 -12.28 -14.29
N LYS A 231 -15.69 -11.84 -13.50
CA LYS A 231 -15.54 -11.74 -12.05
C LYS A 231 -15.78 -13.09 -11.38
N ASP A 232 -16.84 -13.78 -11.75
CA ASP A 232 -17.31 -15.01 -11.09
C ASP A 232 -17.45 -16.16 -12.11
N LEU A 233 -17.88 -17.33 -11.63
CA LEU A 233 -18.07 -18.50 -12.49
C LEU A 233 -19.17 -18.26 -13.53
N SER A 234 -20.21 -17.52 -13.18
CA SER A 234 -21.29 -17.16 -14.10
C SER A 234 -20.78 -16.31 -15.25
N ASP A 235 -19.95 -15.30 -14.98
CA ASP A 235 -19.30 -14.50 -16.00
C ASP A 235 -18.40 -15.38 -16.88
N HIS A 236 -17.58 -16.26 -16.28
CA HIS A 236 -16.71 -17.19 -17.02
C HIS A 236 -17.50 -18.02 -18.04
N LEU A 237 -18.57 -18.69 -17.59
CA LEU A 237 -19.41 -19.52 -18.45
C LEU A 237 -20.15 -18.69 -19.52
N SER A 238 -20.51 -17.43 -19.22
CA SER A 238 -21.17 -16.54 -20.18
C SER A 238 -20.31 -16.19 -21.39
N THR A 239 -18.98 -16.28 -21.26
CA THR A 239 -18.04 -16.08 -22.38
C THR A 239 -17.98 -17.26 -23.36
N GLY A 240 -18.64 -18.38 -23.04
CA GLY A 240 -18.55 -19.64 -23.78
C GLY A 240 -17.43 -20.56 -23.29
N ALA A 241 -16.67 -20.15 -22.27
CA ALA A 241 -15.70 -21.01 -21.60
C ALA A 241 -16.40 -22.12 -20.78
N THR A 242 -15.69 -23.22 -20.55
CA THR A 242 -16.16 -24.41 -19.82
C THR A 242 -15.50 -24.49 -18.44
N LEU A 243 -15.96 -25.42 -17.60
CA LEU A 243 -15.34 -25.69 -16.29
C LEU A 243 -13.89 -26.17 -16.40
N ASN A 244 -13.48 -26.74 -17.54
CA ASN A 244 -12.10 -27.17 -17.77
C ASN A 244 -11.17 -26.00 -18.10
N ASP A 245 -11.73 -24.84 -18.47
CA ASP A 245 -10.97 -23.63 -18.80
C ASP A 245 -10.69 -22.78 -17.55
N LEU A 246 -11.10 -23.23 -16.36
CA LEU A 246 -10.79 -22.55 -15.10
C LEU A 246 -9.29 -22.59 -14.80
N MET A 247 -8.78 -21.50 -14.24
CA MET A 247 -7.36 -21.37 -13.89
C MET A 247 -7.11 -21.95 -12.49
N GLU A 248 -6.34 -23.03 -12.40
CA GLU A 248 -5.90 -23.60 -11.13
C GLU A 248 -4.90 -22.67 -10.44
N VAL A 249 -5.10 -22.41 -9.15
CA VAL A 249 -4.17 -21.66 -8.29
C VAL A 249 -3.19 -22.64 -7.65
N ARG A 250 -1.88 -22.41 -7.81
CA ARG A 250 -0.82 -23.26 -7.23
C ARG A 250 -0.18 -22.59 -6.01
N ASP A 251 0.31 -23.40 -5.08
CA ASP A 251 0.93 -22.94 -3.83
C ASP A 251 2.24 -22.14 -4.05
N ASP A 252 2.92 -22.32 -5.18
CA ASP A 252 4.15 -21.58 -5.54
C ASP A 252 3.92 -20.08 -5.84
N ASP A 253 2.67 -19.61 -5.94
CA ASP A 253 2.32 -18.18 -6.12
C ASP A 253 2.32 -17.41 -4.77
N GLU A 254 3.21 -17.78 -3.85
CA GLU A 254 3.30 -17.22 -2.50
C GLU A 254 3.88 -15.79 -2.49
N ALA A 255 3.03 -14.83 -2.11
CA ALA A 255 3.49 -13.79 -1.21
C ALA A 255 3.78 -14.46 0.16
N PRO A 256 4.88 -14.10 0.84
CA PRO A 256 5.39 -14.85 1.98
C PRO A 256 4.35 -14.96 3.10
N ALA A 257 4.24 -16.18 3.64
CA ALA A 257 3.39 -16.51 4.77
C ALA A 257 3.65 -15.57 5.96
N GLU A 258 2.71 -14.67 6.24
CA GLU A 258 2.63 -14.03 7.55
C GLU A 258 2.25 -15.12 8.57
N GLU A 259 3.10 -15.28 9.59
CA GLU A 259 2.84 -16.10 10.78
C GLU A 259 1.38 -15.98 11.21
N THR A 260 0.63 -17.08 11.10
CA THR A 260 -0.75 -17.16 11.53
C THR A 260 -0.84 -16.81 13.00
N ALA A 261 -1.42 -15.65 13.33
CA ALA A 261 -1.95 -15.38 14.65
C ALA A 261 -2.90 -16.56 15.01
N PRO A 262 -2.80 -17.15 16.22
CA PRO A 262 -3.59 -18.35 16.51
C PRO A 262 -5.09 -18.01 16.50
N GLU A 263 -5.88 -18.89 15.87
CA GLU A 263 -7.34 -18.82 15.70
C GLU A 263 -8.04 -18.22 16.93
N THR A 264 -8.65 -17.05 16.78
CA THR A 264 -9.52 -16.48 17.82
C THR A 264 -10.80 -17.31 17.87
N LEU A 265 -10.99 -18.03 18.98
CA LEU A 265 -12.25 -18.71 19.31
C LEU A 265 -13.38 -17.67 19.35
N ASP A 266 -14.46 -17.92 18.61
CA ASP A 266 -15.65 -17.08 18.56
C ASP A 266 -16.37 -17.13 19.93
N PRO A 267 -16.33 -16.06 20.75
CA PRO A 267 -16.91 -16.07 22.09
C PRO A 267 -18.44 -16.21 22.08
N GLU A 268 -19.08 -15.93 20.94
CA GLU A 268 -20.53 -16.00 20.79
C GLU A 268 -21.02 -17.41 20.45
N ASN A 269 -20.10 -18.37 20.23
CA ASN A 269 -20.40 -19.60 19.52
C ASN A 269 -19.75 -20.86 20.10
N THR A 270 -19.14 -20.72 21.28
CA THR A 270 -18.47 -21.79 22.02
C THR A 270 -19.14 -21.86 23.38
N SER A 271 -19.49 -23.07 23.87
CA SER A 271 -20.01 -23.15 25.24
C SER A 271 -18.97 -22.57 26.22
N SER A 272 -19.42 -21.93 27.31
CA SER A 272 -18.49 -21.28 28.25
C SER A 272 -17.40 -22.23 28.75
N GLU A 273 -17.70 -23.52 28.82
CA GLU A 273 -16.77 -24.59 29.21
C GLU A 273 -15.79 -24.93 28.08
N GLU A 274 -16.24 -25.13 26.84
CA GLU A 274 -15.37 -25.43 25.70
C GLU A 274 -14.45 -24.24 25.36
N TYR A 275 -14.95 -23.01 25.49
CA TYR A 275 -14.13 -21.81 25.31
C TYR A 275 -13.05 -21.74 26.37
N PHE A 276 -13.42 -22.03 27.63
CA PHE A 276 -12.48 -22.04 28.73
C PHE A 276 -11.40 -23.10 28.53
N GLN A 277 -11.77 -24.32 28.15
CA GLN A 277 -10.79 -25.40 27.90
C GLN A 277 -9.88 -25.09 26.71
N ALA A 278 -10.42 -24.62 25.59
CA ALA A 278 -9.61 -24.26 24.43
C ALA A 278 -8.72 -23.04 24.69
N ALA A 279 -9.18 -22.08 25.51
CA ALA A 279 -8.34 -20.97 25.99
C ALA A 279 -7.22 -21.46 26.93
N VAL A 280 -7.51 -22.43 27.80
CA VAL A 280 -6.51 -23.08 28.67
C VAL A 280 -5.48 -23.82 27.81
N GLU A 281 -5.89 -24.64 26.85
CA GLU A 281 -4.96 -25.36 25.95
C GLU A 281 -4.11 -24.41 25.12
N ARG A 282 -4.70 -23.33 24.59
CA ARG A 282 -3.95 -22.28 23.89
C ARG A 282 -2.92 -21.62 24.79
N LEU A 283 -3.29 -21.30 26.04
CA LEU A 283 -2.39 -20.69 26.98
C LEU A 283 -1.28 -21.66 27.39
N LEU A 284 -1.61 -22.94 27.64
CA LEU A 284 -0.63 -23.99 27.93
C LEU A 284 0.33 -24.21 26.75
N GLY A 285 -0.16 -24.18 25.50
CA GLY A 285 0.68 -24.27 24.30
C GLY A 285 1.57 -23.05 24.05
N GLN A 286 1.27 -21.91 24.70
CA GLN A 286 2.12 -20.71 24.69
C GLN A 286 3.12 -20.69 25.86
N LEU A 287 2.97 -21.56 26.85
CA LEU A 287 3.95 -21.68 27.92
C LEU A 287 5.22 -22.32 27.36
N LEU A 288 6.31 -21.59 27.45
CA LEU A 288 7.64 -22.08 27.11
C LEU A 288 8.27 -22.66 28.38
N ASP A 289 8.91 -23.81 28.24
CA ASP A 289 9.88 -24.27 29.23
C ASP A 289 11.21 -23.52 29.08
N THR A 290 12.19 -23.82 29.93
CA THR A 290 13.47 -23.11 29.93
C THR A 290 14.20 -23.19 28.59
N ASP A 291 14.10 -24.32 27.89
CA ASP A 291 14.73 -24.51 26.59
C ASP A 291 13.95 -23.76 25.49
N GLY A 292 12.63 -23.71 25.61
CA GLY A 292 11.76 -22.89 24.76
C GLY A 292 12.06 -21.40 24.87
N LEU A 293 12.52 -20.89 26.02
CA LEU A 293 12.92 -19.48 26.16
C LEU A 293 14.08 -19.11 25.22
N ASP A 294 15.01 -20.03 24.95
CA ASP A 294 16.14 -19.80 24.04
C ASP A 294 15.70 -19.63 22.57
N SER A 295 14.45 -20.02 22.24
CA SER A 295 13.86 -19.82 20.91
C SER A 295 13.23 -18.44 20.72
N ILE A 296 13.09 -17.64 21.78
CA ILE A 296 12.59 -16.27 21.69
C ILE A 296 13.62 -15.43 20.93
N PRO A 297 13.29 -14.89 19.73
CA PRO A 297 14.24 -14.10 18.97
C PRO A 297 14.63 -12.85 19.75
N PRO A 298 15.92 -12.45 19.72
CA PRO A 298 16.36 -11.22 20.38
C PRO A 298 15.67 -10.01 19.74
N LEU A 299 15.50 -8.94 20.53
CA LEU A 299 14.95 -7.69 20.03
C LEU A 299 15.82 -7.15 18.89
N GLU A 300 15.23 -7.02 17.71
CA GLU A 300 15.96 -6.52 16.55
C GLU A 300 16.14 -4.99 16.67
N PRO A 301 17.36 -4.46 16.67
CA PRO A 301 17.59 -3.03 16.78
C PRO A 301 17.09 -2.29 15.52
N LEU A 302 16.46 -1.14 15.73
CA LEU A 302 16.04 -0.22 14.68
C LEU A 302 17.01 0.97 14.59
N VAL A 303 17.40 1.56 15.73
CA VAL A 303 18.42 2.63 15.82
C VAL A 303 19.32 2.35 17.03
N GLY A 304 20.52 1.82 16.78
CA GLY A 304 21.44 1.35 17.83
C GLY A 304 20.69 0.62 18.94
N ASP A 305 21.02 0.95 20.19
CA ASP A 305 20.34 0.43 21.38
C ASP A 305 19.23 1.36 21.88
N LEU A 306 18.80 2.33 21.06
CA LEU A 306 17.81 3.35 21.45
C LEU A 306 16.37 2.96 21.08
N LEU A 307 16.20 2.32 19.92
CA LEU A 307 14.91 1.88 19.40
C LEU A 307 15.06 0.49 18.83
N ALA A 308 14.09 -0.39 19.12
CA ALA A 308 14.02 -1.74 18.56
C ALA A 308 12.72 -1.94 17.76
N LEU A 309 12.73 -2.81 16.76
CA LEU A 309 11.53 -3.22 16.04
C LEU A 309 10.54 -3.92 16.95
N ASN A 310 9.26 -3.89 16.58
CA ASN A 310 8.19 -4.56 17.31
C ASN A 310 8.09 -4.10 18.78
N THR A 311 8.32 -2.80 19.04
CA THR A 311 8.26 -2.20 20.39
C THR A 311 7.46 -0.91 20.41
N VAL A 312 7.00 -0.50 21.59
CA VAL A 312 6.51 0.86 21.84
C VAL A 312 7.57 1.64 22.61
N ALA A 313 8.00 2.76 22.04
CA ALA A 313 8.97 3.67 22.62
C ALA A 313 8.32 5.02 22.98
N ARG A 314 8.76 5.63 24.08
CA ARG A 314 8.36 6.99 24.44
C ARG A 314 9.53 7.94 24.38
N VAL A 315 9.31 9.08 23.74
CA VAL A 315 10.27 10.20 23.74
C VAL A 315 9.74 11.28 24.67
N VAL A 316 10.40 11.41 25.82
CA VAL A 316 9.91 12.17 26.97
C VAL A 316 10.78 13.41 27.19
N GLY A 317 10.15 14.54 27.51
CA GLY A 317 10.87 15.72 27.96
C GLY A 317 10.01 16.98 27.98
N PRO A 318 10.50 18.09 28.53
CA PRO A 318 9.74 19.34 28.59
C PRO A 318 9.30 19.85 27.22
N SER A 319 8.29 20.72 27.17
CA SER A 319 7.94 21.45 25.94
C SER A 319 9.13 22.31 25.48
N GLY A 320 9.32 22.46 24.16
CA GLY A 320 10.44 23.23 23.60
C GLY A 320 11.83 22.55 23.62
N THR A 321 11.89 21.26 23.98
CA THR A 321 13.14 20.46 24.04
C THR A 321 13.46 19.74 22.72
N PHE A 322 12.91 20.19 21.59
CA PHE A 322 13.25 19.70 20.25
C PHE A 322 13.07 18.19 19.98
N LYS A 323 12.24 17.47 20.75
CA LYS A 323 11.92 16.04 20.54
C LYS A 323 11.51 15.72 19.10
N SER A 324 10.67 16.55 18.48
CA SER A 324 10.27 16.39 17.08
C SER A 324 11.45 16.49 16.11
N PHE A 325 12.51 17.22 16.44
CA PHE A 325 13.71 17.27 15.60
C PHE A 325 14.56 16.01 15.75
N VAL A 326 14.64 15.45 16.97
CA VAL A 326 15.29 14.15 17.21
C VAL A 326 14.61 13.05 16.37
N LEU A 327 13.29 12.93 16.49
CA LEU A 327 12.54 11.89 15.78
C LEU A 327 12.52 12.10 14.27
N LEU A 328 12.47 13.35 13.80
CA LEU A 328 12.57 13.62 12.37
C LEU A 328 13.97 13.26 11.83
N ASP A 329 15.01 13.53 12.59
CA ASP A 329 16.38 13.18 12.21
C ASP A 329 16.56 11.66 12.13
N MET A 330 16.06 10.91 13.14
CA MET A 330 16.00 9.44 13.10
C MET A 330 15.19 8.95 11.89
N ALA A 331 14.01 9.53 11.63
CA ALA A 331 13.16 9.17 10.49
C ALA A 331 13.88 9.33 9.15
N GLY A 332 14.65 10.42 8.98
CA GLY A 332 15.47 10.64 7.79
C GLY A 332 16.54 9.58 7.60
N HIS A 333 17.27 9.25 8.67
CA HIS A 333 18.31 8.24 8.64
C HIS A 333 17.74 6.83 8.37
N ILE A 334 16.63 6.46 9.03
CA ILE A 334 15.91 5.19 8.78
C ILE A 334 15.39 5.12 7.36
N GLY A 335 14.75 6.18 6.85
CA GLY A 335 14.22 6.19 5.49
C GLY A 335 15.31 6.08 4.42
N THR A 336 16.47 6.69 4.66
CA THR A 336 17.60 6.70 3.72
C THR A 336 18.58 5.53 3.91
N GLY A 337 18.47 4.77 5.01
CA GLY A 337 19.39 3.69 5.36
C GLY A 337 20.78 4.17 5.79
N THR A 338 20.91 5.41 6.26
CA THR A 338 22.18 5.97 6.73
C THR A 338 22.33 5.84 8.23
N LYS A 339 23.55 5.66 8.72
CA LYS A 339 23.84 5.56 10.17
C LYS A 339 23.40 6.83 10.89
N TRP A 340 22.66 6.69 11.99
CA TRP A 340 22.21 7.83 12.78
C TRP A 340 23.32 8.24 13.77
N HIS A 341 24.07 9.30 13.44
CA HIS A 341 25.21 9.79 14.25
C HIS A 341 26.17 8.68 14.73
N GLY A 342 26.53 7.77 13.82
CA GLY A 342 27.41 6.63 14.08
C GLY A 342 26.71 5.36 14.53
N GLN A 343 25.45 5.44 14.95
CA GLN A 343 24.63 4.31 15.38
C GLN A 343 24.14 3.47 14.19
N TYR A 344 23.96 2.18 14.44
CA TYR A 344 23.30 1.27 13.50
C TYR A 344 21.88 1.75 13.18
N VAL A 345 21.45 1.54 11.94
CA VAL A 345 20.10 1.86 11.47
C VAL A 345 19.62 0.73 10.57
N LYS A 346 18.43 0.19 10.85
CA LYS A 346 17.71 -0.66 9.92
C LYS A 346 16.87 0.21 8.98
N GLN A 347 17.14 0.14 7.68
CA GLN A 347 16.38 0.91 6.69
C GLN A 347 14.94 0.39 6.58
N GLY A 348 13.98 1.30 6.42
CA GLY A 348 12.61 0.93 6.08
C GLY A 348 11.66 2.12 5.99
N LEU A 349 10.40 1.83 5.65
CA LEU A 349 9.36 2.87 5.54
C LEU A 349 9.05 3.46 6.91
N VAL A 350 9.10 4.79 7.02
CA VAL A 350 8.70 5.51 8.23
C VAL A 350 7.39 6.24 7.99
N VAL A 351 6.44 6.12 8.93
CA VAL A 351 5.22 6.93 8.94
C VAL A 351 5.26 7.91 10.10
N TYR A 352 5.05 9.19 9.81
CA TYR A 352 5.10 10.27 10.79
C TYR A 352 3.73 10.96 10.89
N LEU A 353 3.03 10.76 12.01
CA LEU A 353 1.81 11.48 12.35
C LEU A 353 2.16 12.84 12.94
N VAL A 354 1.97 13.88 12.15
CA VAL A 354 2.21 15.27 12.54
C VAL A 354 0.93 15.79 13.20
N ALA A 355 0.71 15.38 14.45
CA ALA A 355 -0.45 15.78 15.23
C ALA A 355 -0.33 17.22 15.76
N GLU A 356 0.87 17.81 15.74
CA GLU A 356 1.11 19.24 16.00
C GLU A 356 2.05 19.87 14.95
N GLY A 357 1.76 21.11 14.56
CA GLY A 357 2.70 21.94 13.79
C GLY A 357 2.85 21.56 12.32
N GLU A 358 1.76 21.19 11.65
CA GLU A 358 1.69 20.82 10.22
C GLU A 358 2.49 21.75 9.30
N GLN A 359 2.42 23.07 9.51
CA GLN A 359 3.07 24.05 8.65
C GLN A 359 4.60 24.10 8.86
N GLY A 360 5.07 23.59 10.00
CA GLY A 360 6.47 23.56 10.38
C GLY A 360 7.22 22.36 9.80
N ILE A 361 6.54 21.21 9.61
CA ILE A 361 7.23 19.95 9.25
C ILE A 361 7.92 20.04 7.90
N ARG A 362 7.28 20.68 6.90
CA ARG A 362 7.86 20.87 5.56
C ARG A 362 9.23 21.54 5.63
N LYS A 363 9.36 22.59 6.44
CA LYS A 363 10.62 23.35 6.57
C LYS A 363 11.70 22.53 7.26
N ARG A 364 11.32 21.66 8.20
CA ARG A 364 12.26 20.75 8.88
C ARG A 364 12.75 19.65 7.93
N VAL A 365 11.85 19.03 7.17
CA VAL A 365 12.20 18.04 6.14
C VAL A 365 13.15 18.65 5.12
N ARG A 366 12.81 19.80 4.54
CA ARG A 366 13.66 20.45 3.52
C ARG A 366 15.03 20.84 4.06
N ALA A 367 15.12 21.32 5.31
CA ALA A 367 16.40 21.61 5.93
C ALA A 367 17.25 20.36 6.17
N TRP A 368 16.62 19.25 6.58
CA TRP A 368 17.31 17.97 6.74
C TRP A 368 17.83 17.45 5.40
N GLU A 369 16.99 17.47 4.35
CA GLU A 369 17.35 17.01 3.01
C GLU A 369 18.49 17.86 2.42
N GLN A 370 18.43 19.19 2.57
CA GLN A 370 19.48 20.09 2.12
C GLN A 370 20.78 19.88 2.91
N HIS A 371 20.70 19.59 4.22
CA HIS A 371 21.88 19.36 5.04
C HIS A 371 22.59 18.04 4.68
N HIS A 372 21.82 16.97 4.48
CA HIS A 372 22.34 15.63 4.24
C HIS A 372 22.50 15.30 2.74
N GLY A 373 21.98 16.14 1.84
CA GLY A 373 22.04 15.92 0.39
C GLY A 373 21.18 14.76 -0.10
N MET A 374 20.20 14.32 0.70
CA MET A 374 19.36 13.15 0.42
C MET A 374 17.88 13.49 0.60
N ARG A 375 17.01 12.83 -0.15
CA ARG A 375 15.56 12.99 -0.06
C ARG A 375 14.97 12.02 0.95
N MET A 376 13.95 12.46 1.68
CA MET A 376 13.20 11.59 2.60
C MET A 376 12.12 10.78 1.86
N ASP A 377 12.47 10.12 0.76
CA ASP A 377 11.49 9.48 -0.12
C ASP A 377 10.83 8.25 0.50
N ASN A 378 11.46 7.63 1.52
CA ASN A 378 10.91 6.52 2.29
C ASN A 378 10.31 6.96 3.65
N VAL A 379 9.92 8.23 3.76
CA VAL A 379 9.18 8.77 4.91
C VAL A 379 7.85 9.32 4.42
N ARG A 380 6.75 8.91 5.06
CA ARG A 380 5.38 9.34 4.74
C ARG A 380 4.83 10.13 5.92
N PHE A 381 4.29 11.31 5.64
CA PHE A 381 3.75 12.20 6.67
C PHE A 381 2.23 12.23 6.60
N LEU A 382 1.56 12.01 7.73
CA LEU A 382 0.14 12.28 7.90
C LEU A 382 0.01 13.63 8.62
N PRO A 383 -0.34 14.73 7.93
CA PRO A 383 -0.30 16.09 8.48
C PRO A 383 -1.53 16.42 9.35
N ARG A 384 -1.98 15.48 10.18
CA ARG A 384 -3.11 15.65 11.10
C ARG A 384 -3.06 14.64 12.24
N PRO A 385 -3.70 14.92 13.39
CA PRO A 385 -3.94 13.90 14.40
C PRO A 385 -4.96 12.86 13.91
N VAL A 386 -4.80 11.62 14.40
CA VAL A 386 -5.83 10.57 14.41
C VAL A 386 -6.06 10.24 15.87
N GLN A 387 -7.30 10.29 16.35
CA GLN A 387 -7.59 10.11 17.77
C GLN A 387 -7.50 8.64 18.17
N ALA A 388 -6.65 8.29 19.13
CA ALA A 388 -6.38 6.92 19.58
C ALA A 388 -7.63 6.21 20.10
N MET A 389 -8.58 6.97 20.65
CA MET A 389 -9.84 6.45 21.19
C MET A 389 -10.99 6.41 20.16
N SER A 390 -10.76 6.77 18.90
CA SER A 390 -11.79 6.75 17.84
C SER A 390 -11.64 5.53 16.92
N GLN A 391 -12.71 5.24 16.16
CA GLN A 391 -12.71 4.20 15.12
C GLN A 391 -11.73 4.52 13.98
N GLU A 392 -11.38 5.79 13.78
CA GLU A 392 -10.41 6.18 12.76
C GLU A 392 -9.00 5.64 13.07
N TRP A 393 -8.69 5.37 14.34
CA TRP A 393 -7.45 4.71 14.72
C TRP A 393 -7.39 3.26 14.20
N ASP A 394 -8.52 2.55 14.13
CA ASP A 394 -8.57 1.21 13.54
C ASP A 394 -8.38 1.28 12.02
N VAL A 395 -8.92 2.32 11.37
CA VAL A 395 -8.67 2.60 9.95
C VAL A 395 -7.19 2.89 9.70
N LEU A 396 -6.55 3.67 10.59
CA LEU A 396 -5.11 3.92 10.55
C LEU A 396 -4.34 2.61 10.66
N ILE A 397 -4.64 1.75 11.65
CA ILE A 397 -3.99 0.45 11.81
C ILE A 397 -4.14 -0.37 10.52
N ALA A 398 -5.35 -0.49 9.98
CA ALA A 398 -5.60 -1.24 8.74
C ALA A 398 -4.82 -0.69 7.54
N ALA A 399 -4.67 0.64 7.43
CA ALA A 399 -3.86 1.26 6.39
C ALA A 399 -2.36 0.99 6.59
N LEU A 400 -1.88 1.00 7.84
CA LEU A 400 -0.46 0.77 8.15
C LEU A 400 -0.05 -0.70 7.98
N ILE A 401 -0.95 -1.66 8.22
CA ILE A 401 -0.72 -3.08 7.89
C ILE A 401 -0.39 -3.23 6.39
N ARG A 402 -1.08 -2.50 5.50
CA ARG A 402 -0.88 -2.62 4.05
C ARG A 402 0.46 -2.12 3.55
N ILE A 403 1.04 -1.13 4.25
CA ILE A 403 2.29 -0.48 3.81
C ILE A 403 3.51 -0.89 4.66
N GLN A 404 3.29 -1.66 5.73
CA GLN A 404 4.31 -2.30 6.58
C GLN A 404 5.48 -1.37 6.97
N PRO A 405 5.24 -0.27 7.71
CA PRO A 405 6.31 0.61 8.16
C PRO A 405 7.19 -0.07 9.22
N VAL A 406 8.48 0.28 9.26
CA VAL A 406 9.39 -0.15 10.34
C VAL A 406 9.32 0.77 11.56
N LEU A 407 8.86 2.02 11.36
CA LEU A 407 8.69 3.03 12.40
C LEU A 407 7.42 3.83 12.18
N VAL A 408 6.62 3.97 13.23
CA VAL A 408 5.46 4.87 13.31
C VAL A 408 5.71 5.91 14.38
N ILE A 409 5.83 7.18 13.99
CA ILE A 409 6.03 8.30 14.91
C ILE A 409 4.69 8.98 15.19
N VAL A 410 4.34 9.13 16.46
CA VAL A 410 3.16 9.85 16.94
C VAL A 410 3.61 11.11 17.68
N ASP A 411 3.56 12.25 16.98
CA ASP A 411 4.04 13.54 17.49
C ASP A 411 2.89 14.56 17.53
N THR A 412 2.16 14.71 18.65
CA THR A 412 2.42 14.23 20.02
C THR A 412 1.26 13.45 20.62
N GLN A 413 1.51 12.71 21.71
CA GLN A 413 0.49 11.94 22.45
C GLN A 413 -0.74 12.80 22.81
N ALA A 414 -0.51 13.97 23.40
CA ALA A 414 -1.57 14.85 23.88
C ALA A 414 -2.54 15.30 22.76
N ARG A 415 -2.10 15.27 21.49
CA ARG A 415 -2.91 15.64 20.33
C ARG A 415 -3.70 14.48 19.74
N VAL A 416 -3.33 13.25 20.05
CA VAL A 416 -4.04 12.04 19.62
C VAL A 416 -4.90 11.43 20.73
N THR A 417 -4.82 11.94 21.96
CA THR A 417 -5.64 11.50 23.11
C THR A 417 -6.55 12.61 23.61
N LEU A 418 -7.16 13.40 22.70
CA LEU A 418 -8.08 14.46 23.11
C LEU A 418 -9.30 13.86 23.83
N GLY A 419 -9.68 14.47 24.95
CA GLY A 419 -10.77 13.98 25.79
C GLY A 419 -10.39 12.85 26.74
N VAL A 420 -9.11 12.48 26.81
CA VAL A 420 -8.57 11.54 27.80
C VAL A 420 -8.01 12.29 29.00
N GLU A 421 -8.38 11.88 30.21
CA GLU A 421 -7.81 12.35 31.46
C GLU A 421 -6.45 11.69 31.70
N GLU A 422 -5.36 12.40 31.38
CA GLU A 422 -3.98 11.88 31.49
C GLU A 422 -3.55 11.50 32.92
N ASN A 423 -4.26 11.96 33.95
CA ASN A 423 -4.02 11.61 35.35
C ASN A 423 -4.74 10.31 35.77
N SER A 424 -5.66 9.80 34.94
CA SER A 424 -6.37 8.56 35.20
C SER A 424 -5.53 7.37 34.74
N ASN A 425 -5.09 6.54 35.70
CA ASN A 425 -4.38 5.29 35.39
C ASN A 425 -5.21 4.40 34.45
N THR A 426 -6.53 4.37 34.63
CA THR A 426 -7.45 3.56 33.83
C THR A 426 -7.49 4.03 32.39
N GLU A 427 -7.64 5.34 32.16
CA GLU A 427 -7.73 5.85 30.79
C GLU A 427 -6.37 5.83 30.09
N MET A 428 -5.29 6.11 30.81
CA MET A 428 -3.94 5.95 30.28
C MET A 428 -3.61 4.48 29.94
N GLY A 429 -4.13 3.51 30.70
CA GLY A 429 -4.04 2.09 30.35
C GLY A 429 -4.68 1.78 29.00
N ARG A 430 -5.84 2.36 28.71
CA ARG A 430 -6.51 2.22 27.40
C ARG A 430 -5.70 2.85 26.27
N VAL A 431 -5.11 4.02 26.50
CA VAL A 431 -4.24 4.67 25.50
C VAL A 431 -3.02 3.80 25.18
N VAL A 432 -2.36 3.25 26.21
CA VAL A 432 -1.21 2.36 26.02
C VAL A 432 -1.63 1.12 25.23
N ASP A 433 -2.76 0.49 25.57
CA ASP A 433 -3.27 -0.65 24.81
C ASP A 433 -3.53 -0.32 23.33
N ARG A 434 -3.98 0.91 23.00
CA ARG A 434 -4.15 1.34 21.60
C ARG A 434 -2.82 1.51 20.85
N PHE A 435 -1.74 1.88 21.53
CA PHE A 435 -0.40 1.89 20.93
C PHE A 435 0.18 0.48 20.80
N ASP A 436 -0.06 -0.40 21.78
CA ASP A 436 0.32 -1.81 21.71
C ASP A 436 -0.42 -2.53 20.56
N GLN A 437 -1.71 -2.26 20.37
CA GLN A 437 -2.47 -2.79 19.23
C GLN A 437 -1.86 -2.35 17.90
N LEU A 438 -1.50 -1.07 17.77
CA LEU A 438 -0.82 -0.56 16.58
C LEU A 438 0.54 -1.25 16.37
N GLN A 439 1.33 -1.42 17.42
CA GLN A 439 2.62 -2.12 17.37
C GLN A 439 2.45 -3.59 16.98
N ARG A 440 1.55 -4.34 17.64
CA ARG A 440 1.31 -5.76 17.34
C ARG A 440 0.82 -5.97 15.91
N ALA A 441 -0.07 -5.09 15.43
CA ALA A 441 -0.64 -5.19 14.10
C ALA A 441 0.38 -4.87 12.99
N THR A 442 1.28 -3.92 13.22
CA THR A 442 2.25 -3.49 12.20
C THR A 442 3.63 -4.14 12.34
N ARG A 443 3.92 -4.76 13.50
CA ARG A 443 5.26 -5.18 13.94
C ARG A 443 6.31 -4.05 13.91
N ALA A 444 5.89 -2.80 13.75
CA ALA A 444 6.74 -1.62 13.70
C ALA A 444 7.22 -1.21 15.10
N CYS A 445 8.28 -0.41 15.17
CA CYS A 445 8.50 0.43 16.35
C CYS A 445 7.48 1.57 16.37
N VAL A 446 6.78 1.79 17.48
CA VAL A 446 5.84 2.91 17.66
C VAL A 446 6.47 3.92 18.62
N ALA A 447 6.94 5.05 18.11
CA ALA A 447 7.58 6.10 18.90
C ALA A 447 6.61 7.24 19.21
N VAL A 448 6.29 7.45 20.49
CA VAL A 448 5.29 8.42 20.94
C VAL A 448 5.95 9.58 21.69
N VAL A 449 5.69 10.82 21.25
CA VAL A 449 6.19 12.01 21.93
C VAL A 449 5.31 12.37 23.11
N HIS A 450 5.91 12.45 24.30
CA HIS A 450 5.23 12.82 25.54
C HIS A 450 5.91 14.01 26.23
N HIS A 451 5.11 14.96 26.72
CA HIS A 451 5.59 16.14 27.42
C HIS A 451 5.55 15.93 28.93
N THR A 452 6.64 16.29 29.63
CA THR A 452 6.64 16.29 31.10
C THR A 452 6.04 17.60 31.64
N GLY A 453 5.29 17.51 32.74
CA GLY A 453 4.78 18.69 33.46
C GLY A 453 5.87 19.55 34.09
N HIS A 454 5.51 20.75 34.57
CA HIS A 454 6.44 21.81 35.03
C HIS A 454 7.16 21.58 36.37
N VAL A 455 7.12 20.39 36.98
CA VAL A 455 7.77 20.15 38.29
C VAL A 455 8.40 18.76 38.33
N GLY A 456 9.74 18.73 38.44
CA GLY A 456 10.54 17.57 38.81
C GLY A 456 10.81 16.57 37.68
N GLU A 457 11.96 15.91 37.73
CA GLU A 457 12.51 14.91 36.79
C GLU A 457 11.65 13.64 36.59
N HIS A 458 10.35 13.69 36.87
CA HIS A 458 9.43 12.57 36.71
C HIS A 458 8.32 13.01 35.78
N GLY A 459 8.29 12.44 34.57
CA GLY A 459 7.14 12.54 33.69
C GLY A 459 5.86 12.26 34.47
N ARG A 460 4.98 13.26 34.54
CA ARG A 460 3.67 13.12 35.16
C ARG A 460 2.84 12.25 34.23
N GLY A 461 2.65 11.02 34.64
CA GLY A 461 1.80 10.02 34.03
C GLY A 461 1.82 8.84 34.98
N ALA A 462 0.65 8.29 35.27
CA ALA A 462 0.42 7.05 36.01
C ALA A 462 1.68 6.17 36.12
N SER A 463 2.12 5.84 37.34
CA SER A 463 3.23 4.91 37.60
C SER A 463 3.09 3.56 36.87
N ALA A 464 1.88 3.23 36.41
CA ALA A 464 1.57 2.10 35.53
C ALA A 464 2.25 2.18 34.15
N VAL A 465 2.44 3.37 33.56
CA VAL A 465 2.97 3.47 32.18
C VAL A 465 4.49 3.27 32.12
N LYS A 466 5.19 3.49 33.24
CA LYS A 466 6.63 3.22 33.35
C LYS A 466 6.97 1.72 33.37
N GLY A 467 5.98 0.85 33.61
CA GLY A 467 6.19 -0.60 33.69
C GLY A 467 5.98 -1.36 32.37
N THR A 468 5.34 -0.73 31.37
CA THR A 468 4.83 -1.42 30.17
C THR A 468 5.65 -1.12 28.90
N LEU A 469 6.46 -0.06 28.89
CA LEU A 469 7.16 0.41 27.69
C LEU A 469 8.56 -0.19 27.58
N GLN A 470 8.96 -0.59 26.37
CA GLN A 470 10.24 -1.23 26.12
C GLN A 470 11.41 -0.22 26.09
N SER A 471 11.17 1.01 25.66
CA SER A 471 12.21 2.06 25.60
C SER A 471 11.65 3.43 25.99
N GLU A 472 12.34 4.12 26.89
CA GLU A 472 12.04 5.51 27.26
C GLU A 472 13.26 6.39 26.97
N LEU A 473 13.14 7.27 25.97
CA LEU A 473 14.18 8.22 25.59
C LEU A 473 13.91 9.57 26.27
N MET A 474 14.71 9.91 27.27
CA MET A 474 14.64 11.20 27.94
C MET A 474 15.45 12.23 27.17
N VAL A 475 14.75 13.20 26.59
CA VAL A 475 15.35 14.34 25.90
C VAL A 475 15.34 15.54 26.82
N SER A 476 16.52 16.11 27.07
CA SER A 476 16.71 17.34 27.82
C SER A 476 17.49 18.37 27.02
N ARG A 477 17.37 19.63 27.41
CA ARG A 477 18.01 20.77 26.73
C ARG A 477 18.74 21.62 27.75
N LYS A 478 19.97 22.00 27.42
CA LYS A 478 20.74 23.04 28.11
C LYS A 478 21.04 24.19 27.15
N GLY A 479 20.90 25.43 27.63
CA GLY A 479 21.23 26.65 26.88
C GLY A 479 20.05 27.29 26.14
N ASP A 480 20.08 28.62 26.07
CA ASP A 480 18.90 29.43 25.73
C ASP A 480 18.87 29.87 24.26
N LYS A 481 20.04 29.91 23.60
CA LYS A 481 20.21 30.29 22.19
C LYS A 481 20.71 29.10 21.38
N ILE A 482 20.28 29.00 20.12
CA ILE A 482 20.63 27.89 19.19
C ILE A 482 22.13 27.53 19.21
N PRO A 483 23.08 28.49 19.11
CA PRO A 483 24.51 28.16 19.05
C PRO A 483 25.06 27.49 20.33
N ASN A 484 24.39 27.71 21.47
CA ASN A 484 24.79 27.20 22.78
C ASN A 484 23.79 26.16 23.30
N THR A 485 22.90 25.68 22.44
CA THR A 485 21.91 24.67 22.80
C THR A 485 22.54 23.30 22.67
N ILE A 486 22.58 22.57 23.78
CA ILE A 486 22.98 21.16 23.83
C ILE A 486 21.71 20.37 24.13
N LEU A 487 21.38 19.42 23.26
CA LEU A 487 20.35 18.42 23.48
C LEU A 487 21.01 17.16 24.01
N THR A 488 20.50 16.62 25.10
CA THR A 488 20.98 15.36 25.67
C THR A 488 19.87 14.33 25.60
N ILE A 489 20.15 13.18 25.01
CA ILE A 489 19.26 12.03 24.94
C ILE A 489 19.84 10.96 25.87
N LYS A 490 19.04 10.55 26.85
CA LYS A 490 19.36 9.44 27.75
C LYS A 490 18.42 8.28 27.47
N SER A 491 18.96 7.07 27.35
CA SER A 491 18.16 5.85 27.36
C SER A 491 17.78 5.54 28.81
N GLY A 492 16.50 5.57 29.15
CA GLY A 492 15.99 5.17 30.46
C GLY A 492 15.87 3.65 30.55
N LYS A 493 16.47 3.04 31.58
CA LYS A 493 16.40 1.61 31.97
C LYS A 493 16.11 0.64 30.81
N GLN A 494 17.16 0.16 30.15
CA GLN A 494 17.14 -1.21 29.64
C GLN A 494 17.44 -2.14 30.81
N LYS A 495 16.63 -3.18 31.01
CA LYS A 495 16.70 -4.01 32.21
C LYS A 495 17.94 -4.93 32.25
N ASP A 496 18.67 -5.05 31.15
CA ASP A 496 19.60 -6.17 30.95
C ASP A 496 21.00 -5.81 30.40
N GLU A 497 21.34 -4.52 30.20
CA GLU A 497 22.65 -4.12 29.63
C GLU A 497 23.28 -2.86 30.29
N ASP A 498 24.61 -2.80 30.32
CA ASP A 498 25.42 -1.67 30.83
C ASP A 498 25.18 -0.42 29.98
N GLN A 499 24.83 0.72 30.60
CA GLN A 499 24.56 1.96 29.88
C GLN A 499 25.85 2.60 29.33
N ASP A 500 26.06 2.50 28.02
CA ASP A 500 26.91 3.44 27.28
C ASP A 500 26.35 4.87 27.42
N GLY A 501 27.25 5.85 27.55
CA GLY A 501 26.93 7.21 28.04
C GLY A 501 25.86 8.01 27.27
N ASP A 502 25.40 9.11 27.86
CA ASP A 502 24.39 10.01 27.28
C ASP A 502 24.81 10.53 25.88
N PHE A 503 23.87 10.60 24.93
CA PHE A 503 24.09 11.20 23.61
C PHE A 503 23.86 12.71 23.64
N GLN A 504 24.79 13.51 23.11
CA GLN A 504 24.77 14.96 23.08
C GLN A 504 24.81 15.51 21.65
N PHE A 505 23.93 16.47 21.37
CA PHE A 505 23.76 17.08 20.06
C PHE A 505 23.71 18.60 20.15
N GLY A 506 24.33 19.26 19.19
CA GLY A 506 24.09 20.66 18.87
C GLY A 506 22.95 20.83 17.87
N LEU A 507 22.55 22.07 17.67
CA LEU A 507 21.58 22.46 16.64
C LEU A 507 22.23 23.38 15.61
N LYS A 508 22.19 22.98 14.34
CA LYS A 508 22.66 23.80 13.22
C LYS A 508 21.48 24.44 12.50
N LYS A 509 21.57 25.74 12.26
CA LYS A 509 20.56 26.49 11.50
C LYS A 509 20.83 26.37 10.00
N ILE A 510 19.82 25.96 9.25
CA ILE A 510 19.85 25.82 7.78
C ILE A 510 18.90 26.86 7.17
N SER A 511 19.39 27.59 6.17
CA SER A 511 18.57 28.47 5.33
C SER A 511 18.08 27.67 4.13
N LEU A 512 16.78 27.68 3.87
CA LEU A 512 16.18 26.95 2.76
C LEU A 512 16.42 27.69 1.45
N ASP A 513 17.01 27.01 0.48
CA ASP A 513 17.37 27.61 -0.80
C ASP A 513 16.12 28.04 -1.56
N GLY A 514 16.13 29.28 -2.07
CA GLY A 514 15.03 29.85 -2.85
C GLY A 514 13.78 30.24 -2.04
N GLU A 515 13.78 30.09 -0.71
CA GLU A 515 12.64 30.44 0.13
C GLU A 515 12.91 31.65 1.02
N TYR A 516 12.10 32.70 0.84
CA TYR A 516 12.18 33.94 1.59
C TYR A 516 10.85 34.27 2.28
N LYS A 517 10.94 34.89 3.45
CA LYS A 517 9.80 35.47 4.16
C LYS A 517 9.33 36.75 3.44
N PRO A 518 8.11 37.25 3.76
CA PRO A 518 7.62 38.51 3.21
C PRO A 518 8.55 39.72 3.46
N ASP A 519 9.37 39.66 4.51
CA ASP A 519 10.35 40.69 4.87
C ASP A 519 11.73 40.50 4.19
N GLY A 520 11.84 39.57 3.23
CA GLY A 520 13.06 39.28 2.49
C GLY A 520 14.10 38.43 3.26
N ARG A 521 13.88 38.11 4.53
CA ARG A 521 14.79 37.21 5.27
C ARG A 521 14.60 35.76 4.80
N PRO A 522 15.67 34.93 4.77
CA PRO A 522 15.54 33.54 4.38
C PRO A 522 14.62 32.77 5.34
N VAL A 523 13.85 31.83 4.79
CA VAL A 523 13.17 30.81 5.60
C VAL A 523 14.22 29.85 6.13
N THR A 524 14.19 29.58 7.43
CA THR A 524 15.21 28.75 8.08
C THR A 524 14.60 27.69 8.98
N SER A 525 15.29 26.56 9.12
CA SER A 525 14.97 25.51 10.11
C SER A 525 16.25 25.00 10.77
N LEU A 526 16.14 23.95 11.59
CA LEU A 526 17.25 23.38 12.36
C LEU A 526 17.48 21.91 12.00
N VAL A 527 18.72 21.46 12.14
CA VAL A 527 19.15 20.06 12.03
C VAL A 527 20.02 19.68 13.24
N LEU A 528 19.99 18.41 13.63
CA LEU A 528 20.84 17.88 14.70
C LEU A 528 22.27 17.65 14.19
N VAL A 529 23.25 17.85 15.05
CA VAL A 529 24.66 17.56 14.80
C VAL A 529 25.27 16.97 16.08
N SER A 530 25.86 15.77 15.99
CA SER A 530 26.51 15.12 17.14
C SER A 530 27.68 15.94 17.70
N LEU A 531 27.80 15.94 19.02
CA LEU A 531 28.93 16.52 19.77
C LEU A 531 29.89 15.44 20.30
N ASP A 532 29.44 14.20 20.43
CA ASP A 532 30.21 13.10 21.04
C ASP A 532 30.99 12.25 20.03
N VAL A 533 30.62 12.32 18.75
CA VAL A 533 31.40 11.72 17.67
C VAL A 533 32.48 12.72 17.23
N PRO A 534 33.78 12.35 17.23
CA PRO A 534 34.83 13.18 16.67
C PRO A 534 34.43 13.63 15.26
N GLN A 535 34.48 14.94 15.00
CA GLN A 535 34.06 15.55 13.74
C GLN A 535 34.98 15.22 12.55
N ASP A 536 35.17 13.96 12.22
CA ASP A 536 35.93 13.55 11.03
C ASP A 536 35.09 12.62 10.13
N GLY A 537 34.01 13.21 9.59
CA GLY A 537 33.70 13.16 8.15
C GLY A 537 33.83 14.59 7.62
N PRO A 538 34.46 14.81 6.46
CA PRO A 538 35.49 15.83 6.30
C PRO A 538 34.95 17.23 6.61
N ARG A 539 35.69 17.99 7.43
CA ARG A 539 35.74 19.45 7.26
C ARG A 539 35.77 19.73 5.77
N PRO A 540 35.05 20.75 5.24
CA PRO A 540 35.25 21.15 3.85
C PRO A 540 36.75 21.25 3.66
N ALA A 541 37.29 20.32 2.85
CA ALA A 541 38.71 20.09 2.85
C ALA A 541 39.34 21.44 2.43
N PRO A 542 40.45 21.88 3.05
CA PRO A 542 40.97 23.21 2.81
C PRO A 542 41.08 23.45 1.31
N GLU A 543 40.63 24.62 0.84
CA GLU A 543 40.62 24.95 -0.58
C GLU A 543 42.01 24.68 -1.19
N GLY A 544 42.06 23.80 -2.20
CA GLY A 544 43.31 23.33 -2.82
C GLY A 544 43.98 22.09 -2.19
N SER A 545 43.36 21.41 -1.22
CA SER A 545 43.78 20.06 -0.79
C SER A 545 43.39 18.98 -1.81
N VAL A 546 44.03 17.82 -1.75
CA VAL A 546 43.75 16.67 -2.66
C VAL A 546 42.29 16.22 -2.53
N GLU A 547 41.80 16.13 -1.29
CA GLU A 547 40.44 15.72 -0.94
C GLU A 547 39.40 16.75 -1.40
N TRP A 548 39.72 18.04 -1.27
CA TRP A 548 38.86 19.12 -1.77
C TRP A 548 38.73 19.07 -3.29
N ILE A 549 39.84 18.86 -3.99
CA ILE A 549 39.85 18.74 -5.46
C ILE A 549 39.03 17.51 -5.90
N VAL A 550 39.14 16.37 -5.22
CA VAL A 550 38.29 15.19 -5.48
C VAL A 550 36.81 15.54 -5.33
N GLN A 551 36.42 16.25 -4.27
CA GLN A 551 35.04 16.67 -4.04
C GLN A 551 34.51 17.62 -5.14
N GLN A 552 35.33 18.56 -5.63
CA GLN A 552 34.89 19.45 -6.72
C GLN A 552 34.69 18.68 -8.03
N LEU A 553 35.59 17.74 -8.35
CA LEU A 553 35.46 16.89 -9.54
C LEU A 553 34.24 15.97 -9.46
N ASP A 554 33.89 15.46 -8.27
CA ASP A 554 32.67 14.67 -8.04
C ASP A 554 31.41 15.52 -8.28
N LYS A 555 31.37 16.75 -7.76
CA LYS A 555 30.25 17.69 -8.01
C LYS A 555 30.10 18.06 -9.49
N ALA A 556 31.23 18.14 -10.21
CA ALA A 556 31.25 18.36 -11.65
C ALA A 556 30.96 17.08 -12.47
N HIS A 557 30.64 15.95 -11.81
CA HIS A 557 30.33 14.67 -12.44
C HIS A 557 31.46 14.16 -13.37
N VAL A 558 32.72 14.43 -13.00
CA VAL A 558 33.88 14.03 -13.79
C VAL A 558 34.14 12.52 -13.63
N PRO A 559 34.24 11.72 -14.71
CA PRO A 559 34.40 10.28 -14.58
C PRO A 559 35.66 9.87 -13.80
N ASN A 560 35.52 8.86 -12.92
CA ASN A 560 36.61 8.34 -12.08
C ASN A 560 37.76 7.70 -12.87
N SER A 561 37.52 7.33 -14.13
CA SER A 561 38.50 6.74 -15.04
C SER A 561 39.47 7.76 -15.67
N TRP A 562 39.20 9.06 -15.54
CA TRP A 562 40.01 10.10 -16.18
C TRP A 562 41.45 10.15 -15.65
N GLY A 563 42.40 10.15 -16.59
CA GLY A 563 43.82 10.32 -16.29
C GLY A 563 44.20 11.77 -16.00
N ARG A 564 45.43 11.94 -15.53
CA ARG A 564 46.00 13.22 -15.07
C ARG A 564 45.78 14.40 -16.02
N ASP A 565 46.03 14.20 -17.32
CA ASP A 565 46.00 15.30 -18.29
C ASP A 565 44.57 15.80 -18.57
N ARG A 566 43.56 14.91 -18.52
CA ARG A 566 42.14 15.30 -18.63
C ARG A 566 41.66 16.01 -17.37
N ILE A 567 42.07 15.53 -16.19
CA ILE A 567 41.75 16.20 -14.92
C ILE A 567 42.39 17.59 -14.85
N LEU A 568 43.63 17.76 -15.29
CA LEU A 568 44.28 19.09 -15.34
C LEU A 568 43.51 20.08 -16.21
N LYS A 569 43.02 19.64 -17.38
CA LYS A 569 42.20 20.49 -18.26
C LYS A 569 40.88 20.87 -17.58
N GLN A 570 40.20 19.91 -16.96
CA GLN A 570 38.95 20.13 -16.24
C GLN A 570 39.12 21.09 -15.06
N LEU A 571 40.19 20.95 -14.29
CA LEU A 571 40.47 21.86 -13.17
C LEU A 571 40.75 23.29 -13.65
N ALA A 572 41.41 23.45 -14.80
CA ALA A 572 41.60 24.77 -15.40
C ALA A 572 40.27 25.41 -15.86
N GLU A 573 39.35 24.62 -16.43
CA GLU A 573 38.00 25.08 -16.81
C GLU A 573 37.14 25.45 -15.59
N MET A 574 37.39 24.80 -14.44
CA MET A 574 36.76 25.10 -13.15
C MET A 574 37.48 26.21 -12.37
N GLU A 575 38.50 26.85 -12.96
CA GLU A 575 39.36 27.88 -12.32
C GLU A 575 40.10 27.42 -11.05
N ILE A 576 40.31 26.11 -10.88
CA ILE A 576 41.02 25.51 -9.75
C ILE A 576 42.49 25.31 -10.09
N LYS A 577 43.38 25.99 -9.35
CA LYS A 577 44.84 25.81 -9.48
C LYS A 577 45.33 24.66 -8.61
N ALA A 578 45.90 23.62 -9.24
CA ALA A 578 46.50 22.48 -8.55
C ALA A 578 47.89 22.13 -9.13
N GLY A 579 48.85 21.83 -8.27
CA GLY A 579 50.18 21.36 -8.68
C GLY A 579 50.15 19.94 -9.25
N LYS A 580 51.09 19.62 -10.15
CA LYS A 580 51.13 18.34 -10.87
C LYS A 580 51.14 17.12 -9.94
N ASP A 581 51.86 17.22 -8.82
CA ASP A 581 51.99 16.12 -7.84
C ASP A 581 50.66 15.84 -7.11
N LYS A 582 49.92 16.89 -6.73
CA LYS A 582 48.58 16.77 -6.13
C LYS A 582 47.58 16.14 -7.08
N VAL A 583 47.61 16.52 -8.36
CA VAL A 583 46.68 15.95 -9.35
C VAL A 583 46.97 14.46 -9.60
N GLN A 584 48.23 14.05 -9.50
CA GLN A 584 48.60 12.64 -9.60
C GLN A 584 48.04 11.81 -8.44
N GLU A 585 48.02 12.37 -7.23
CA GLU A 585 47.39 11.76 -6.05
C GLU A 585 45.86 11.71 -6.17
N VAL A 586 45.22 12.79 -6.67
CA VAL A 586 43.79 12.83 -7.00
C VAL A 586 43.41 11.71 -7.98
N VAL A 587 44.18 11.50 -9.05
CA VAL A 587 43.94 10.44 -10.04
C VAL A 587 43.99 9.06 -9.37
N LYS A 588 44.98 8.83 -8.49
CA LYS A 588 45.14 7.55 -7.79
C LYS A 588 43.95 7.24 -6.89
N ILE A 589 43.48 8.23 -6.13
CA ILE A 589 42.30 8.10 -5.24
C ILE A 589 41.03 7.82 -6.06
N ARG A 590 40.83 8.53 -7.18
CA ARG A 590 39.63 8.37 -8.02
C ARG A 590 39.59 7.02 -8.74
N LYS A 591 40.74 6.51 -9.23
CA LYS A 591 40.83 5.19 -9.86
C LYS A 591 40.58 4.04 -8.90
N ALA A 592 41.15 4.10 -7.69
CA ALA A 592 40.93 3.08 -6.66
C ALA A 592 39.43 2.95 -6.25
N ARG A 593 38.65 4.03 -6.37
CA ARG A 593 37.20 4.01 -6.14
C ARG A 593 36.42 3.32 -7.27
N ALA A 594 36.94 3.31 -8.49
CA ALA A 594 36.31 2.61 -9.62
C ALA A 594 36.58 1.10 -9.59
N GLU A 595 37.67 0.66 -8.95
CA GLU A 595 38.08 -0.75 -8.87
C GLU A 595 37.38 -1.55 -7.74
N ASN A 596 36.60 -0.90 -6.87
CA ASN A 596 35.94 -1.50 -5.69
C ASN A 596 34.39 -1.63 -5.81
N LEU A 597 33.86 -1.81 -7.03
CA LEU A 597 32.43 -2.11 -7.25
C LEU A 597 32.18 -3.64 -7.30
N PRO A 598 31.13 -4.19 -6.65
CA PRO A 598 30.73 -5.59 -6.83
C PRO A 598 30.36 -5.88 -8.29
N ALA A 599 30.70 -7.08 -8.78
CA ALA A 599 30.64 -7.44 -10.20
C ALA A 599 29.22 -7.65 -10.78
N ASP A 600 28.15 -7.61 -9.97
CA ASP A 600 26.78 -7.79 -10.45
C ASP A 600 25.89 -6.62 -10.04
N LEU A 601 25.73 -5.65 -10.95
CA LEU A 601 24.60 -4.74 -10.99
C LEU A 601 24.08 -4.68 -12.43
N PRO A 602 22.78 -4.91 -12.68
CA PRO A 602 22.21 -4.85 -14.02
C PRO A 602 22.14 -3.39 -14.48
N TYR A 603 22.96 -3.02 -15.47
CA TYR A 603 22.85 -1.73 -16.14
C TYR A 603 21.80 -1.78 -17.26
N PRO A 604 20.95 -0.75 -17.41
CA PRO A 604 20.23 -0.54 -18.66
C PRO A 604 21.22 -0.08 -19.73
N SER A 605 21.21 -0.77 -20.87
CA SER A 605 22.10 -0.52 -22.00
C SER A 605 21.97 0.90 -22.54
N VAL A 606 23.02 1.69 -22.44
CA VAL A 606 23.21 2.87 -23.28
C VAL A 606 24.08 2.45 -24.45
N THR A 607 23.51 2.46 -25.65
CA THR A 607 24.21 2.23 -26.92
C THR A 607 25.29 3.28 -27.14
N GLU A 608 26.56 2.86 -27.14
CA GLU A 608 27.67 3.66 -27.65
C GLU A 608 27.67 3.63 -29.20
N PRO A 609 27.94 4.76 -29.89
CA PRO A 609 28.29 4.73 -31.30
C PRO A 609 29.72 4.18 -31.49
N ALA A 610 29.88 3.29 -32.47
CA ALA A 610 31.11 2.57 -32.75
C ALA A 610 32.34 3.48 -33.01
N PRO A 611 33.57 3.04 -32.65
CA PRO A 611 34.77 3.84 -32.73
C PRO A 611 35.35 3.90 -34.15
N MET A 612 35.73 5.11 -34.57
CA MET A 612 36.71 5.32 -35.64
C MET A 612 38.10 4.98 -35.10
N SER A 613 38.75 3.99 -35.71
CA SER A 613 40.13 3.58 -35.40
C SER A 613 41.13 4.53 -36.08
N GLY A 614 42.18 4.91 -35.33
CA GLY A 614 43.27 5.74 -35.80
C GLY A 614 44.54 5.51 -34.97
N ALA A 615 45.25 4.43 -35.32
CA ALA A 615 46.69 4.19 -35.20
C ALA A 615 47.40 4.55 -33.89
N GLY A 616 47.66 3.53 -33.07
CA GLY A 616 48.85 3.47 -32.21
C GLY A 616 50.06 2.97 -33.01
N GLN A 617 51.17 3.70 -32.96
CA GLN A 617 52.50 3.18 -33.27
C GLN A 617 53.11 2.67 -31.96
N HIS A 618 53.44 1.37 -31.92
CA HIS A 618 54.36 0.78 -30.97
C HIS A 618 55.60 0.30 -31.75
N GLU A 619 56.76 0.84 -31.42
CA GLU A 619 58.08 0.23 -31.71
C GLU A 619 58.21 -1.03 -30.83
N SER A 620 58.16 -2.24 -31.41
CA SER A 620 59.22 -3.03 -32.04
C SER A 620 60.23 -3.68 -31.07
N ALA A 621 60.11 -5.00 -30.91
CA ALA A 621 61.24 -5.91 -30.76
C ALA A 621 61.17 -6.89 -31.95
N GLY A 622 62.26 -6.98 -32.70
CA GLY A 622 62.26 -7.45 -34.08
C GLY A 622 62.19 -8.96 -34.31
N GLN A 623 61.86 -9.33 -35.54
CA GLN A 623 62.54 -10.35 -36.34
C GLN A 623 62.00 -10.34 -37.79
N THR A 624 62.94 -10.24 -38.73
CA THR A 624 62.90 -10.61 -40.17
C THR A 624 62.35 -12.04 -40.35
N SER A 625 61.68 -12.52 -41.40
CA SER A 625 61.33 -12.17 -42.81
C SER A 625 60.53 -13.41 -43.37
N PRO A 626 60.15 -13.52 -44.66
CA PRO A 626 59.45 -12.60 -45.58
C PRO A 626 58.28 -13.28 -46.37
N GLY A 627 57.52 -12.48 -47.14
CA GLY A 627 56.74 -12.94 -48.31
C GLY A 627 55.50 -12.10 -48.61
N GLN A 628 55.59 -11.09 -49.49
CA GLN A 628 55.00 -11.00 -50.85
C GLN A 628 53.45 -10.93 -50.91
N VAL A 629 52.72 -10.20 -51.77
CA VAL A 629 52.89 -9.16 -52.82
C VAL A 629 51.45 -8.78 -53.26
N ALA A 630 51.28 -7.55 -53.79
CA ALA A 630 50.18 -7.05 -54.65
C ALA A 630 48.78 -6.83 -54.02
N GLY A 631 48.01 -5.81 -54.40
CA GLY A 631 48.17 -4.78 -55.44
C GLY A 631 46.80 -4.29 -55.95
N GLY A 632 46.65 -2.96 -56.08
CA GLY A 632 45.65 -2.27 -56.92
C GLY A 632 44.22 -2.12 -56.36
N SER A 633 43.40 -1.14 -56.74
CA SER A 633 43.52 0.10 -57.54
C SER A 633 42.10 0.65 -57.77
N GLY A 634 41.95 1.98 -57.92
CA GLY A 634 40.79 2.65 -58.56
C GLY A 634 39.87 3.38 -57.56
N GLN A 635 39.92 4.71 -57.42
CA GLN A 635 39.40 5.78 -58.31
C GLN A 635 37.88 5.66 -58.55
N GLY A 636 37.03 6.68 -58.42
CA GLY A 636 37.16 8.11 -58.12
C GLY A 636 35.80 8.82 -58.35
N ALA A 637 35.77 10.14 -58.06
CA ALA A 637 34.84 11.16 -58.60
C ALA A 637 33.35 11.09 -58.17
N GLU A 638 32.57 12.16 -57.96
CA GLU A 638 32.74 13.62 -58.08
C GLU A 638 31.49 14.34 -57.49
N ASN A 639 31.69 15.56 -56.97
CA ASN A 639 30.85 16.78 -57.03
C ASN A 639 29.38 16.87 -56.50
N LEU A 640 29.24 17.66 -55.41
CA LEU A 640 28.43 18.90 -55.18
C LEU A 640 26.89 18.90 -55.47
N PRO A 641 26.02 19.78 -54.87
CA PRO A 641 26.30 21.03 -54.13
C PRO A 641 25.45 21.28 -52.84
N ALA A 642 25.74 22.37 -52.12
CA ALA A 642 24.82 23.12 -51.23
C ALA A 642 24.14 24.25 -52.05
N PRO A 643 23.07 24.99 -51.65
CA PRO A 643 22.64 25.30 -50.28
C PRO A 643 21.10 25.49 -50.08
N ALA A 644 20.72 25.97 -48.88
CA ALA A 644 19.68 26.99 -48.63
C ALA A 644 18.58 26.65 -47.61
N SER A 645 18.30 27.70 -46.84
CA SER A 645 17.40 27.87 -45.70
C SER A 645 15.91 27.80 -46.00
N SER A 646 15.12 27.22 -45.08
CA SER A 646 13.95 27.88 -44.47
C SER A 646 13.25 26.98 -43.44
N LEU A 647 13.05 27.54 -42.25
CA LEU A 647 11.89 27.38 -41.35
C LEU A 647 11.25 26.00 -41.19
N GLY A 648 11.40 25.43 -39.99
CA GLY A 648 10.47 24.44 -39.46
C GLY A 648 10.83 24.07 -38.03
N ARG A 649 10.09 24.59 -37.04
CA ARG A 649 10.05 23.99 -35.70
C ARG A 649 9.44 22.60 -35.85
N GLY A 650 10.29 21.58 -35.98
CA GLY A 650 9.89 20.18 -35.86
C GLY A 650 10.00 19.75 -34.40
N GLN A 651 8.85 19.51 -33.77
CA GLN A 651 8.74 18.81 -32.51
C GLN A 651 9.34 17.41 -32.69
N VAL A 652 10.35 17.05 -31.89
CA VAL A 652 10.85 15.67 -31.87
C VAL A 652 9.75 14.81 -31.23
N VAL A 653 9.04 14.05 -32.05
CA VAL A 653 8.04 13.08 -31.62
C VAL A 653 8.79 11.85 -31.11
N HIS A 654 8.70 11.58 -29.80
CA HIS A 654 9.15 10.32 -29.24
C HIS A 654 7.98 9.33 -29.26
N GLU A 655 8.10 8.28 -30.07
CA GLU A 655 7.15 7.17 -30.12
C GLU A 655 7.20 6.38 -28.81
N GLY A 656 6.12 6.46 -28.02
CA GLY A 656 5.89 5.64 -26.84
C GLY A 656 4.40 5.30 -26.76
N PRO A 657 4.02 4.28 -25.96
CA PRO A 657 2.64 3.82 -25.87
C PRO A 657 1.70 4.97 -25.47
N VAL A 658 0.51 4.98 -26.07
CA VAL A 658 -0.52 6.01 -25.85
C VAL A 658 -1.69 5.41 -25.08
N CYS A 659 -2.31 6.23 -24.24
CA CYS A 659 -3.51 5.92 -23.50
C CYS A 659 -4.66 5.56 -24.45
N ALA A 660 -5.26 4.38 -24.27
CA ALA A 660 -6.41 3.94 -25.05
C ALA A 660 -7.66 4.82 -24.85
N GLY A 661 -7.73 5.61 -23.76
CA GLY A 661 -8.87 6.49 -23.46
C GLY A 661 -8.74 7.90 -24.04
N CYS A 662 -7.61 8.57 -23.82
CA CYS A 662 -7.41 9.96 -24.24
C CYS A 662 -6.43 10.13 -25.41
N HIS A 663 -5.82 9.05 -25.88
CA HIS A 663 -4.77 9.04 -26.92
C HIS A 663 -3.54 9.89 -26.58
N GLY A 664 -3.42 10.36 -25.34
CA GLY A 664 -2.25 11.04 -24.79
C GLY A 664 -1.16 10.04 -24.41
N ARG A 665 0.09 10.50 -24.32
CA ARG A 665 1.24 9.64 -24.03
C ARG A 665 1.12 9.01 -22.64
N LEU A 666 1.28 7.69 -22.56
CA LEU A 666 1.26 6.98 -21.29
C LEU A 666 2.54 7.26 -20.51
N ASP A 667 2.41 7.41 -19.19
CA ASP A 667 3.55 7.54 -18.30
C ASP A 667 4.38 6.24 -18.30
N ALA A 668 5.71 6.37 -18.26
CA ALA A 668 6.63 5.26 -18.44
C ALA A 668 6.52 4.20 -17.32
N PHE A 669 6.18 4.62 -16.10
CA PHE A 669 5.92 3.70 -14.99
C PHE A 669 4.62 2.91 -15.25
N PHE A 670 3.57 3.54 -15.77
CA PHE A 670 2.33 2.83 -16.07
C PHE A 670 2.48 1.86 -17.24
N ALA A 671 3.20 2.26 -18.29
CA ALA A 671 3.45 1.42 -19.45
C ALA A 671 4.30 0.18 -19.09
N SER A 672 5.30 0.32 -18.22
CA SER A 672 6.14 -0.81 -17.79
C SER A 672 5.43 -1.79 -16.86
N HIS A 673 4.27 -1.42 -16.32
CA HIS A 673 3.44 -2.27 -15.46
C HIS A 673 2.17 -2.77 -16.17
N GLY A 674 2.14 -2.69 -17.51
CA GLY A 674 1.09 -3.30 -18.33
C GLY A 674 -0.22 -2.52 -18.38
N HIS A 675 -0.26 -1.27 -17.93
CA HIS A 675 -1.43 -0.42 -18.07
C HIS A 675 -1.50 0.17 -19.49
N ASP A 676 -2.71 0.26 -20.06
CA ASP A 676 -2.97 0.87 -21.37
C ASP A 676 -3.74 2.20 -21.26
N ARG A 677 -4.08 2.67 -20.05
CA ARG A 677 -4.77 3.94 -19.77
C ARG A 677 -4.13 4.73 -18.62
N HIS A 678 -4.33 6.05 -18.61
CA HIS A 678 -3.97 6.89 -17.46
C HIS A 678 -4.91 6.63 -16.28
N PRO A 679 -4.49 6.85 -15.02
CA PRO A 679 -5.35 6.69 -13.84
C PRO A 679 -6.66 7.51 -13.85
N GLY A 680 -6.74 8.55 -14.68
CA GLY A 680 -7.91 9.42 -14.82
C GLY A 680 -8.70 9.25 -16.12
N CYS A 681 -8.36 8.27 -16.97
CA CYS A 681 -9.05 7.95 -18.23
C CYS A 681 -9.64 6.54 -18.18
#